data_AF-A0A9W7XUQ4-F1
#
_entry.id   AF-A0A9W7XUQ4-F1
#
_cell.length_a   1.000
_cell.length_b   1.000
_cell.length_c   1.000
_cell.angle_alpha   90.00
_cell.angle_beta   90.00
_cell.angle_gamma   90.00
#
_symmetry.space_group_name_H-M   'P 1'
#
loop_
_entity.id
_entity.type
_entity.pdbx_description
1 polymer ?
#
loop_
_entity_poly.entity_id
_entity_poly.type
_entity_poly.pdbx_seq_one_letter_code
_entity_poly.pdbx_strand_id
1 'polypeptide(L)'
;MPQTLGEIYSAIKNSIAAGDFSAVADKAQSGLKEHPKEAELVRIEVAALIKQEKALKALNAIFRARNSRVISANALDYEAAYCHFMLGSYDDARKTLVNVKEGAKADYLLAQVAYKCNQFSECIGIYERLLSVVEHDSQEYKDLLLNLAAARAAQAQNDGMAGSISDDESVKGNYELAFNVATRLLAGGKLEEAINILADARELAKSTLRADGWSEQDIQLEIGPIEAQRAVALQQKGDTDKALAIYKDLLSNSMVDGAVRDIVVHNAATLSIEGNSRSDIAALNRLKRSIQIPGRSSATLSQLQKAMMSYNMVIVQLLQNQPVAAYRSLKRLCKTFTGPLAANAGITSAMISLKSGNPSRALNELVTLAHVRDAAGGVEVALAAAQVAIGLGDTERALSVLEEWHCKAQGVSLSTISSPETFVRHYFGIAMLIDWISAGSSEVPRAAATHLDMELSKMQHPSSPLIAAIGDCLVYAGEMEGAKVLFSKARSAATSEGADASKISSTYMAAVLAAGPQVGSSNAQSISQTLKSFSRRKNAATAVPGVSPRYARRFRPRSSKGPRISSTAKGSSGIAAAQAKRRTEKHRARRQRKLLKAPPKNYDPERKLDSERWIPLRQRSYYKPRGRGSKQQKLRGGAQGGVTEAGAGLGGTGSARIAGGKSSGVLSPSAAQVASTSAEADMAEKSTADSAKSKGKGKNQGKGKGKGKGKRGGW
;
A
#
# COMPACT_ATOMS: atom_id res chain seq x y z
N MET A 1 20.42 55.84 23.10
CA MET A 1 21.56 55.47 22.26
C MET A 1 21.16 54.20 21.52
N PRO A 2 21.39 54.09 20.20
CA PRO A 2 21.23 52.81 19.49
C PRO A 2 22.17 51.76 20.11
N GLN A 3 21.73 50.51 20.19
CA GLN A 3 22.58 49.45 20.73
C GLN A 3 23.77 49.22 19.82
N THR A 4 24.93 48.98 20.42
CA THR A 4 26.11 48.61 19.63
C THR A 4 25.92 47.20 19.08
N LEU A 5 26.55 46.88 17.93
CA LEU A 5 26.53 45.53 17.39
C LEU A 5 27.05 44.49 18.40
N GLY A 6 28.07 44.85 19.19
CA GLY A 6 28.59 44.00 20.28
C GLY A 6 27.56 43.69 21.37
N GLU A 7 26.76 44.67 21.77
CA GLU A 7 25.65 44.47 22.71
C GLU A 7 24.58 43.53 22.12
N ILE A 8 24.24 43.71 20.85
CA ILE A 8 23.25 42.87 20.16
C ILE A 8 23.73 41.42 20.07
N TYR A 9 24.97 41.19 19.62
CA TYR A 9 25.53 39.83 19.53
C TYR A 9 25.71 39.16 20.88
N SER A 10 26.12 39.90 21.92
CA SER A 10 26.22 39.33 23.27
C SER A 10 24.84 38.93 23.81
N ALA A 11 23.81 39.76 23.60
CA ALA A 11 22.44 39.45 23.96
C ALA A 11 21.88 38.24 23.20
N ILE A 12 22.22 38.09 21.92
CA ILE A 12 21.89 36.92 21.09
C ILE A 12 22.58 35.66 21.65
N LYS A 13 23.89 35.73 21.91
CA LYS A 13 24.68 34.61 22.45
C LYS A 13 24.10 34.08 23.75
N ASN A 14 23.66 34.97 24.65
CA ASN A 14 22.99 34.60 25.89
C ASN A 14 21.66 33.87 25.64
N SER A 15 20.87 34.30 24.65
CA SER A 15 19.63 33.60 24.27
C SER A 15 19.89 32.25 23.60
N ILE A 16 20.97 32.10 22.82
CA ILE A 16 21.40 30.82 22.26
C ILE A 16 21.79 29.85 23.40
N ALA A 17 22.58 30.32 24.38
CA ALA A 17 22.96 29.52 25.53
C ALA A 17 21.75 29.06 26.37
N ALA A 18 20.71 29.89 26.43
CA ALA A 18 19.44 29.55 27.09
C ALA A 18 18.53 28.64 26.25
N GLY A 19 18.87 28.35 24.98
CA GLY A 19 18.02 27.60 24.05
C GLY A 19 16.75 28.34 23.61
N ASP A 20 16.62 29.64 23.90
CA ASP A 20 15.45 30.45 23.56
C ASP A 20 15.59 31.03 22.14
N PHE A 21 15.34 30.19 21.15
CA PHE A 21 15.42 30.58 19.74
C PHE A 21 14.38 31.64 19.35
N SER A 22 13.28 31.80 20.10
CA SER A 22 12.32 32.90 19.87
C SER A 22 12.99 34.23 20.18
N ALA A 23 13.60 34.36 21.35
CA ALA A 23 14.34 35.54 21.73
C ALA A 23 15.53 35.82 20.79
N VAL A 24 16.21 34.78 20.29
CA VAL A 24 17.27 34.94 19.28
C VAL A 24 16.72 35.61 18.01
N ALA A 25 15.61 35.11 17.47
CA ALA A 25 15.00 35.68 16.26
C ALA A 25 14.52 37.13 16.48
N ASP A 26 13.86 37.42 17.61
CA ASP A 26 13.34 38.74 17.91
C ASP A 26 14.46 39.78 18.11
N LYS A 27 15.58 39.38 18.75
CA LYS A 27 16.77 40.21 18.92
C LYS A 27 17.50 40.45 17.60
N ALA A 28 17.67 39.42 16.77
CA ALA A 28 18.27 39.56 15.45
C ALA A 28 17.44 40.50 14.55
N GLN A 29 16.10 40.36 14.57
CA GLN A 29 15.20 41.23 13.84
C GLN A 29 15.23 42.68 14.34
N SER A 30 15.35 42.88 15.66
CA SER A 30 15.51 44.22 16.25
C SER A 30 16.85 44.84 15.86
N GLY A 31 17.93 44.05 15.91
CA GLY A 31 19.24 44.47 15.46
C GLY A 31 19.26 44.86 13.97
N LEU A 32 18.52 44.16 13.11
CA LEU A 32 18.38 44.52 11.69
C LEU A 32 17.61 45.83 11.45
N LYS A 33 16.82 46.32 12.42
CA LYS A 33 16.21 47.65 12.32
C LYS A 33 17.23 48.75 12.57
N GLU A 34 18.18 48.50 13.47
CA GLU A 34 19.24 49.44 13.83
C GLU A 34 20.43 49.37 12.85
N HIS A 35 20.74 48.17 12.37
CA HIS A 35 21.87 47.85 11.48
C HIS A 35 21.38 47.08 10.24
N PRO A 36 20.68 47.74 9.28
CA PRO A 36 19.95 47.06 8.20
C PRO A 36 20.81 46.39 7.13
N LYS A 37 22.13 46.64 7.12
CA LYS A 37 23.08 46.03 6.18
C LYS A 37 23.87 44.87 6.79
N GLU A 38 23.58 44.49 8.04
CA GLU A 38 24.33 43.46 8.75
C GLU A 38 23.88 42.06 8.31
N ALA A 39 24.66 41.44 7.42
CA ALA A 39 24.34 40.15 6.84
C ALA A 39 24.30 39.01 7.89
N GLU A 40 25.13 39.07 8.93
CA GLU A 40 25.19 37.99 9.92
C GLU A 40 23.93 37.94 10.78
N LEU A 41 23.31 39.09 11.07
CA LEU A 41 22.02 39.13 11.77
C LEU A 41 20.90 38.47 10.95
N VAL A 42 20.94 38.56 9.62
CA VAL A 42 20.01 37.82 8.74
C VAL A 42 20.21 36.32 8.89
N ARG A 43 21.48 35.84 8.89
CA ARG A 43 21.78 34.41 9.04
C ARG A 43 21.30 33.87 10.39
N ILE A 44 21.52 34.63 11.46
CA ILE A 44 21.05 34.30 12.81
C ILE A 44 19.51 34.26 12.87
N GLU A 45 18.83 35.27 12.32
CA GLU A 45 17.35 35.31 12.27
C GLU A 45 16.81 34.07 11.55
N VAL A 46 17.34 33.77 10.35
CA VAL A 46 16.91 32.62 9.54
C VAL A 46 17.15 31.30 10.27
N ALA A 47 18.35 31.08 10.83
CA ALA A 47 18.66 29.86 11.57
C ALA A 47 17.76 29.69 12.80
N ALA A 48 17.50 30.76 13.55
CA ALA A 48 16.61 30.74 14.71
C ALA A 48 15.15 30.46 14.31
N LEU A 49 14.67 31.02 13.20
CA LEU A 49 13.33 30.74 12.68
C LEU A 49 13.19 29.29 12.21
N ILE A 50 14.22 28.72 11.60
CA ILE A 50 14.26 27.29 11.22
C ILE A 50 14.20 26.39 12.46
N LYS A 51 14.99 26.69 13.50
CA LYS A 51 14.97 25.95 14.78
C LYS A 51 13.63 26.04 15.50
N GLN A 52 12.83 27.07 15.22
CA GLN A 52 11.45 27.21 15.71
C GLN A 52 10.39 26.57 14.79
N GLU A 53 10.81 25.84 13.75
CA GLU A 53 9.92 25.26 12.73
C GLU A 53 9.07 26.32 11.99
N LYS A 54 9.51 27.58 11.96
CA LYS A 54 8.83 28.71 11.29
C LYS A 54 9.37 28.90 9.86
N ALA A 55 9.36 27.84 9.06
CA ALA A 55 9.96 27.80 7.71
C ALA A 55 9.45 28.92 6.77
N LEU A 56 8.15 29.22 6.78
CA LEU A 56 7.58 30.30 5.95
C LEU A 56 8.10 31.69 6.37
N LYS A 57 8.34 31.92 7.67
CA LYS A 57 8.93 33.18 8.13
C LYS A 57 10.41 33.28 7.73
N ALA A 58 11.15 32.17 7.81
CA ALA A 58 12.54 32.11 7.37
C ALA A 58 12.66 32.41 5.87
N LEU A 59 11.82 31.81 5.00
CA LEU A 59 11.79 32.13 3.57
C LEU A 59 11.51 33.62 3.31
N ASN A 60 10.55 34.19 4.03
CA ASN A 60 10.26 35.62 3.91
C ASN A 60 11.43 36.50 4.34
N ALA A 61 12.18 36.12 5.39
CA ALA A 61 13.38 36.83 5.82
C ALA A 61 14.48 36.77 4.75
N ILE A 62 14.73 35.58 4.19
CA ILE A 62 15.68 35.39 3.07
C ILE A 62 15.28 36.26 1.87
N PHE A 63 14.02 36.19 1.44
CA PHE A 63 13.50 36.96 0.31
C PHE A 63 13.66 38.48 0.52
N ARG A 64 13.34 38.98 1.73
CA ARG A 64 13.52 40.39 2.07
C ARG A 64 14.99 40.81 1.98
N ALA A 65 15.89 40.01 2.57
CA ALA A 65 17.32 40.31 2.60
C ALA A 65 17.97 40.29 1.21
N ARG A 66 17.52 39.39 0.31
CA ARG A 66 17.96 39.34 -1.09
C ARG A 66 17.46 40.57 -1.88
N ASN A 67 16.18 40.94 -1.71
CA ASN A 67 15.61 42.10 -2.39
C ASN A 67 16.24 43.42 -1.94
N SER A 68 16.55 43.56 -0.65
CA SER A 68 17.28 44.71 -0.13
C SER A 68 18.79 44.67 -0.38
N ARG A 69 19.30 43.62 -1.04
CA ARG A 69 20.72 43.39 -1.35
C ARG A 69 21.63 43.37 -0.10
N VAL A 70 21.10 42.98 1.05
CA VAL A 70 21.88 42.75 2.28
C VAL A 70 22.70 41.47 2.16
N ILE A 71 22.15 40.48 1.46
CA ILE A 71 22.83 39.23 1.09
C ILE A 71 22.77 39.05 -0.44
N SER A 72 23.70 38.26 -0.99
CA SER A 72 23.71 37.94 -2.42
C SER A 72 22.49 37.10 -2.84
N ALA A 73 22.19 37.06 -4.15
CA ALA A 73 21.02 36.34 -4.69
C ALA A 73 20.99 34.84 -4.33
N ASN A 74 22.16 34.21 -4.17
CA ASN A 74 22.30 32.77 -3.89
C ASN A 74 22.68 32.50 -2.42
N ALA A 75 22.88 33.56 -1.62
CA ALA A 75 23.18 33.39 -0.20
C ALA A 75 21.96 32.77 0.51
N LEU A 76 22.22 31.75 1.33
CA LEU A 76 21.20 30.97 2.04
C LEU A 76 20.32 30.10 1.13
N ASP A 77 20.80 29.69 -0.05
CA ASP A 77 20.05 28.76 -0.92
C ASP A 77 19.82 27.39 -0.26
N TYR A 78 20.76 26.90 0.55
CA TYR A 78 20.56 25.67 1.33
C TYR A 78 19.42 25.83 2.34
N GLU A 79 19.43 26.91 3.14
CA GLU A 79 18.38 27.21 4.11
C GLU A 79 17.02 27.44 3.43
N ALA A 80 17.00 28.11 2.27
CA ALA A 80 15.80 28.28 1.47
C ALA A 80 15.26 26.95 0.97
N ALA A 81 16.12 26.08 0.41
CA ALA A 81 15.75 24.74 -0.01
C ALA A 81 15.22 23.90 1.17
N TYR A 82 15.87 23.97 2.32
CA TYR A 82 15.44 23.30 3.55
C TYR A 82 14.07 23.80 4.01
N CYS A 83 13.81 25.11 3.95
CA CYS A 83 12.51 25.66 4.26
C CYS A 83 11.42 25.21 3.27
N HIS A 84 11.72 25.15 1.97
CA HIS A 84 10.80 24.59 0.97
C HIS A 84 10.50 23.10 1.26
N PHE A 85 11.50 22.32 1.63
CA PHE A 85 11.34 20.92 2.05
C PHE A 85 10.41 20.80 3.27
N MET A 86 10.63 21.60 4.32
CA MET A 86 9.78 21.62 5.52
C MET A 86 8.33 22.01 5.23
N LEU A 87 8.09 22.82 4.19
CA LEU A 87 6.75 23.22 3.76
C LEU A 87 6.08 22.20 2.81
N GLY A 88 6.78 21.14 2.42
CA GLY A 88 6.31 20.17 1.43
C GLY A 88 6.39 20.67 -0.02
N SER A 89 7.03 21.81 -0.27
CA SER A 89 7.29 22.38 -1.60
C SER A 89 8.51 21.74 -2.24
N TYR A 90 8.47 20.43 -2.48
CA TYR A 90 9.64 19.65 -2.90
C TYR A 90 10.21 20.06 -4.26
N ASP A 91 9.37 20.47 -5.22
CA ASP A 91 9.84 20.97 -6.51
C ASP A 91 10.66 22.25 -6.38
N ASP A 92 10.24 23.15 -5.48
CA ASP A 92 10.98 24.40 -5.21
C ASP A 92 12.26 24.11 -4.43
N ALA A 93 12.22 23.16 -3.49
CA ALA A 93 13.41 22.68 -2.78
C ALA A 93 14.46 22.15 -3.77
N ARG A 94 14.05 21.27 -4.70
CA ARG A 94 14.92 20.71 -5.73
C ARG A 94 15.51 21.78 -6.65
N LYS A 95 14.68 22.72 -7.13
CA LYS A 95 15.16 23.85 -7.97
C LYS A 95 16.19 24.70 -7.25
N THR A 96 15.97 24.97 -5.96
CA THR A 96 16.86 25.81 -5.16
C THR A 96 18.19 25.10 -4.89
N LEU A 97 18.18 23.78 -4.68
CA LEU A 97 19.37 22.97 -4.45
C LEU A 97 20.39 23.00 -5.60
N VAL A 98 19.95 23.24 -6.84
CA VAL A 98 20.85 23.34 -8.00
C VAL A 98 21.90 24.44 -7.83
N ASN A 99 21.58 25.49 -7.07
CA ASN A 99 22.48 26.62 -6.84
C ASN A 99 23.39 26.42 -5.61
N VAL A 100 23.20 25.34 -4.85
CA VAL A 100 23.98 25.03 -3.65
C VAL A 100 25.25 24.30 -4.07
N LYS A 101 26.39 24.69 -3.51
CA LYS A 101 27.66 24.00 -3.73
C LYS A 101 27.54 22.52 -3.36
N GLU A 102 28.01 21.66 -4.25
CA GLU A 102 28.04 20.21 -4.04
C GLU A 102 28.77 19.83 -2.74
N GLY A 103 28.25 18.80 -2.07
CA GLY A 103 28.79 18.25 -0.83
C GLY A 103 27.73 17.51 -0.04
N ALA A 104 28.18 16.73 0.96
CA ALA A 104 27.34 15.79 1.71
C ALA A 104 26.03 16.41 2.22
N LYS A 105 26.05 17.64 2.75
CA LYS A 105 24.85 18.33 3.24
C LYS A 105 23.79 18.56 2.16
N ALA A 106 24.21 18.96 0.95
CA ALA A 106 23.30 19.14 -0.18
C ALA A 106 22.77 17.79 -0.67
N ASP A 107 23.62 16.77 -0.73
CA ASP A 107 23.25 15.41 -1.10
C ASP A 107 22.23 14.80 -0.13
N TYR A 108 22.40 14.98 1.19
CA TYR A 108 21.43 14.56 2.20
C TYR A 108 20.05 15.15 1.94
N LEU A 109 19.96 16.47 1.75
CA LEU A 109 18.69 17.14 1.51
C LEU A 109 18.09 16.73 0.15
N LEU A 110 18.93 16.54 -0.87
CA LEU A 110 18.49 16.06 -2.18
C LEU A 110 17.93 14.63 -2.10
N ALA A 111 18.58 13.73 -1.36
CA ALA A 111 18.09 12.37 -1.14
C ALA A 111 16.74 12.37 -0.40
N GLN A 112 16.59 13.25 0.60
CA GLN A 112 15.32 13.44 1.31
C GLN A 112 14.21 13.95 0.39
N VAL A 113 14.51 14.95 -0.45
CA VAL A 113 13.58 15.48 -1.46
C VAL A 113 13.21 14.39 -2.47
N ALA A 114 14.19 13.66 -3.01
CA ALA A 114 13.98 12.57 -3.96
C ALA A 114 13.08 11.47 -3.37
N TYR A 115 13.31 11.08 -2.12
CA TYR A 115 12.43 10.15 -1.40
C TYR A 115 10.99 10.67 -1.32
N LYS A 116 10.81 11.94 -0.95
CA LYS A 116 9.48 12.58 -0.86
C LYS A 116 8.76 12.73 -2.20
N CYS A 117 9.52 12.84 -3.29
CA CYS A 117 8.99 12.87 -4.65
C CYS A 117 8.76 11.47 -5.26
N ASN A 118 8.94 10.38 -4.51
CA ASN A 118 8.93 8.99 -4.99
C ASN A 118 9.98 8.70 -6.08
N GLN A 119 11.04 9.50 -6.16
CA GLN A 119 12.18 9.30 -7.06
C GLN A 119 13.19 8.36 -6.38
N PHE A 120 12.76 7.12 -6.11
CA PHE A 120 13.53 6.20 -5.26
C PHE A 120 14.86 5.77 -5.89
N SER A 121 14.94 5.60 -7.21
CA SER A 121 16.19 5.25 -7.89
C SER A 121 17.28 6.33 -7.69
N GLU A 122 16.90 7.60 -7.77
CA GLU A 122 17.81 8.73 -7.53
C GLU A 122 18.20 8.79 -6.04
N CYS A 123 17.23 8.65 -5.14
CA CYS A 123 17.44 8.61 -3.69
C CYS A 123 18.44 7.52 -3.28
N ILE A 124 18.26 6.30 -3.78
CA ILE A 124 19.14 5.15 -3.54
C ILE A 124 20.55 5.45 -4.02
N GLY A 125 20.70 5.93 -5.26
CA GLY A 125 22.01 6.26 -5.83
C GLY A 125 22.74 7.35 -5.04
N ILE A 126 22.03 8.30 -4.43
CA ILE A 126 22.66 9.32 -3.56
C ILE A 126 23.13 8.68 -2.24
N TYR A 127 22.29 7.88 -1.57
CA TYR A 127 22.68 7.23 -0.31
C TYR A 127 23.82 6.23 -0.47
N GLU A 128 23.87 5.48 -1.58
CA GLU A 128 24.99 4.58 -1.89
C GLU A 128 26.31 5.35 -2.05
N ARG A 129 26.28 6.52 -2.72
CA ARG A 129 27.46 7.39 -2.80
C ARG A 129 27.89 7.92 -1.44
N LEU A 130 26.94 8.38 -0.61
CA LEU A 130 27.25 8.86 0.74
C LEU A 130 27.87 7.76 1.61
N LEU A 131 27.32 6.54 1.56
CA LEU A 131 27.85 5.39 2.30
C LEU A 131 29.28 5.01 1.89
N SER A 132 29.65 5.20 0.63
CA SER A 132 31.00 4.86 0.14
C SER A 132 32.12 5.72 0.73
N VAL A 133 31.79 6.86 1.34
CA VAL A 133 32.75 7.83 1.88
C VAL A 133 32.71 7.91 3.41
N VAL A 134 31.63 7.45 4.04
CA VAL A 134 31.44 7.50 5.49
C VAL A 134 32.05 6.27 6.15
N GLU A 135 32.71 6.46 7.30
CA GLU A 135 33.30 5.36 8.09
C GLU A 135 32.23 4.36 8.56
N HIS A 136 32.45 3.07 8.31
CA HIS A 136 31.48 1.98 8.57
C HIS A 136 30.98 1.89 10.02
N ASP A 137 31.84 2.19 11.01
CA ASP A 137 31.47 2.09 12.44
C ASP A 137 30.75 3.34 12.98
N SER A 138 30.71 4.41 12.19
CA SER A 138 30.11 5.68 12.61
C SER A 138 28.59 5.58 12.79
N GLN A 139 28.04 6.45 13.65
CA GLN A 139 26.60 6.58 13.77
C GLN A 139 25.96 7.10 12.47
N GLU A 140 26.68 7.92 11.71
CA GLU A 140 26.25 8.43 10.41
C GLU A 140 26.05 7.31 9.39
N TYR A 141 26.97 6.33 9.35
CA TYR A 141 26.84 5.16 8.50
C TYR A 141 25.58 4.35 8.81
N LYS A 142 25.30 4.11 10.11
CA LYS A 142 24.10 3.37 10.55
C LYS A 142 22.81 4.09 10.15
N ASP A 143 22.79 5.41 10.25
CA ASP A 143 21.64 6.25 9.89
C ASP A 143 21.40 6.27 8.37
N LEU A 144 22.49 6.37 7.59
CA LEU A 144 22.46 6.27 6.13
C LEU A 144 21.98 4.90 5.66
N LEU A 145 22.47 3.82 6.28
CA LEU A 145 22.07 2.45 5.95
C LEU A 145 20.56 2.25 6.19
N LEU A 146 20.04 2.77 7.30
CA LEU A 146 18.62 2.74 7.60
C LEU A 146 17.79 3.48 6.54
N ASN A 147 18.23 4.68 6.14
CA ASN A 147 17.57 5.48 5.11
C ASN A 147 17.62 4.82 3.73
N LEU A 148 18.75 4.20 3.38
CA LEU A 148 18.90 3.43 2.15
C LEU A 148 17.95 2.23 2.13
N ALA A 149 17.88 1.46 3.23
CA ALA A 149 16.97 0.34 3.35
C ALA A 149 15.49 0.78 3.22
N ALA A 150 15.12 1.92 3.80
CA ALA A 150 13.80 2.51 3.63
C ALA A 150 13.51 2.90 2.16
N ALA A 151 14.48 3.51 1.46
CA ALA A 151 14.36 3.87 0.05
C ALA A 151 14.19 2.64 -0.85
N ARG A 152 14.98 1.58 -0.60
CA ARG A 152 14.87 0.29 -1.30
C ARG A 152 13.52 -0.38 -1.02
N ALA A 153 13.03 -0.36 0.22
CA ALA A 153 11.71 -0.89 0.56
C ALA A 153 10.58 -0.11 -0.15
N ALA A 154 10.67 1.21 -0.22
CA ALA A 154 9.69 2.05 -0.92
C ALA A 154 9.72 1.82 -2.44
N GLN A 155 10.91 1.68 -3.03
CA GLN A 155 11.06 1.30 -4.44
C GLN A 155 10.41 -0.05 -4.72
N ALA A 156 10.71 -1.06 -3.89
CA ALA A 156 10.16 -2.39 -4.07
C ALA A 156 8.63 -2.41 -4.00
N GLN A 157 8.02 -1.60 -3.13
CA GLN A 157 6.56 -1.46 -3.07
C GLN A 157 5.95 -0.81 -4.32
N ASN A 158 6.69 0.09 -4.98
CA ASN A 158 6.27 0.68 -6.24
C ASN A 158 6.45 -0.29 -7.42
N ASP A 159 7.61 -0.93 -7.51
CA ASP A 159 7.96 -1.71 -8.70
C ASP A 159 7.51 -3.18 -8.60
N GLY A 160 7.14 -3.64 -7.39
CA GLY A 160 6.76 -5.02 -7.10
C GLY A 160 7.95 -5.99 -7.07
N MET A 161 9.19 -5.47 -7.00
CA MET A 161 10.42 -6.27 -7.02
C MET A 161 11.29 -5.96 -5.81
N ALA A 162 11.64 -6.99 -5.03
CA ALA A 162 12.48 -6.80 -3.85
C ALA A 162 13.95 -6.45 -4.17
N GLY A 163 14.46 -6.77 -5.37
CA GLY A 163 15.90 -6.80 -5.64
C GLY A 163 16.64 -7.85 -4.79
N SER A 164 17.95 -7.99 -4.95
CA SER A 164 18.77 -8.86 -4.08
C SER A 164 19.02 -8.20 -2.71
N ILE A 165 19.10 -9.00 -1.65
CA ILE A 165 19.58 -8.52 -0.34
C ILE A 165 21.10 -8.60 -0.35
N SER A 166 21.76 -7.47 -0.09
CA SER A 166 23.22 -7.40 0.04
C SER A 166 23.65 -7.79 1.45
N ASP A 167 24.85 -8.36 1.59
CA ASP A 167 25.40 -8.80 2.90
C ASP A 167 25.57 -7.64 3.91
N ASP A 168 25.74 -6.40 3.43
CA ASP A 168 25.81 -5.18 4.25
C ASP A 168 24.50 -4.80 4.95
N GLU A 169 23.37 -5.42 4.57
CA GLU A 169 22.07 -5.24 5.25
C GLU A 169 21.86 -6.29 6.35
N SER A 170 22.92 -6.61 7.12
CA SER A 170 22.80 -7.51 8.27
C SER A 170 21.78 -6.95 9.26
N VAL A 171 20.64 -7.63 9.33
CA VAL A 171 19.50 -7.27 10.18
C VAL A 171 19.80 -7.43 11.69
N LYS A 172 20.92 -8.10 12.03
CA LYS A 172 21.25 -8.45 13.41
C LYS A 172 21.43 -7.20 14.28
N GLY A 173 20.60 -7.07 15.31
CA GLY A 173 20.74 -6.04 16.35
C GLY A 173 20.09 -4.69 16.04
N ASN A 174 19.46 -4.49 14.87
CA ASN A 174 18.71 -3.28 14.57
C ASN A 174 17.29 -3.61 14.06
N TYR A 175 16.28 -3.41 14.91
CA TYR A 175 14.89 -3.72 14.59
C TYR A 175 14.29 -2.80 13.52
N GLU A 176 14.77 -1.56 13.40
CA GLU A 176 14.31 -0.62 12.37
C GLU A 176 14.78 -1.04 10.98
N LEU A 177 16.05 -1.48 10.89
CA LEU A 177 16.60 -2.06 9.67
C LEU A 177 15.87 -3.37 9.32
N ALA A 178 15.61 -4.23 10.31
CA ALA A 178 14.82 -5.44 10.15
C ALA A 178 13.45 -5.17 9.53
N PHE A 179 12.76 -4.14 10.04
CA PHE A 179 11.46 -3.72 9.55
C PHE A 179 11.52 -3.27 8.08
N ASN A 180 12.50 -2.45 7.69
CA ASN A 180 12.66 -2.00 6.30
C ASN A 180 12.99 -3.17 5.36
N VAL A 181 13.93 -4.05 5.74
CA VAL A 181 14.30 -5.23 4.94
C VAL A 181 13.11 -6.18 4.78
N ALA A 182 12.38 -6.47 5.85
CA ALA A 182 11.18 -7.30 5.77
C ALA A 182 10.08 -6.66 4.91
N THR A 183 9.96 -5.33 4.94
CA THR A 183 9.01 -4.59 4.11
C THR A 183 9.36 -4.71 2.62
N ARG A 184 10.66 -4.69 2.29
CA ARG A 184 11.17 -4.95 0.93
C ARG A 184 10.89 -6.38 0.49
N LEU A 185 11.16 -7.36 1.34
CA LEU A 185 10.89 -8.78 1.08
C LEU A 185 9.41 -9.06 0.85
N LEU A 186 8.54 -8.43 1.65
CA LEU A 186 7.10 -8.50 1.49
C LEU A 186 6.67 -7.98 0.12
N ALA A 187 7.24 -6.86 -0.33
CA ALA A 187 6.95 -6.31 -1.65
C ALA A 187 7.39 -7.23 -2.79
N GLY A 188 8.50 -7.96 -2.63
CA GLY A 188 8.95 -8.97 -3.60
C GLY A 188 8.32 -10.36 -3.45
N GLY A 189 7.29 -10.52 -2.60
CA GLY A 189 6.57 -11.78 -2.46
C GLY A 189 7.27 -12.89 -1.66
N LYS A 190 8.40 -12.60 -0.99
CA LYS A 190 9.07 -13.54 -0.08
C LYS A 190 8.41 -13.52 1.30
N LEU A 191 7.17 -13.98 1.34
CA LEU A 191 6.27 -13.79 2.49
C LEU A 191 6.78 -14.47 3.76
N GLU A 192 7.34 -15.69 3.66
CA GLU A 192 7.79 -16.44 4.84
C GLU A 192 8.99 -15.79 5.53
N GLU A 193 9.99 -15.37 4.75
CA GLU A 193 11.16 -14.65 5.25
C GLU A 193 10.73 -13.33 5.92
N ALA A 194 9.84 -12.57 5.28
CA ALA A 194 9.31 -11.33 5.83
C ALA A 194 8.57 -11.55 7.16
N ILE A 195 7.75 -12.60 7.27
CA ILE A 195 7.03 -12.93 8.52
C ILE A 195 8.00 -13.21 9.66
N ASN A 196 9.04 -14.01 9.41
CA ASN A 196 10.03 -14.38 10.43
C ASN A 196 10.84 -13.16 10.87
N ILE A 197 11.35 -12.37 9.93
CA ILE A 197 12.12 -11.16 10.26
C ILE A 197 11.27 -10.15 11.04
N LEU A 198 9.98 -9.98 10.73
CA LEU A 198 9.11 -9.08 11.49
C LEU A 198 8.80 -9.59 12.91
N ALA A 199 8.75 -10.91 13.10
CA ALA A 199 8.63 -11.50 14.43
C ALA A 199 9.89 -11.23 15.27
N ASP A 200 11.07 -11.42 14.69
CA ASP A 200 12.34 -11.14 15.35
C ASP A 200 12.52 -9.65 15.64
N ALA A 201 12.18 -8.78 14.67
CA ALA A 201 12.22 -7.33 14.81
C ALA A 201 11.38 -6.85 15.99
N ARG A 202 10.19 -7.44 16.19
CA ARG A 202 9.34 -7.11 17.34
C ARG A 202 10.01 -7.46 18.67
N GLU A 203 10.52 -8.69 18.81
CA GLU A 203 11.10 -9.12 20.08
C GLU A 203 12.39 -8.34 20.38
N LEU A 204 13.16 -8.04 19.33
CA LEU A 204 14.31 -7.14 19.43
C LEU A 204 13.89 -5.74 19.89
N ALA A 205 12.91 -5.10 19.25
CA ALA A 205 12.40 -3.78 19.62
C ALA A 205 11.92 -3.72 21.08
N LYS A 206 11.18 -4.75 21.54
CA LYS A 206 10.77 -4.86 22.95
C LYS A 206 11.97 -4.89 23.89
N SER A 207 12.97 -5.72 23.58
CA SER A 207 14.12 -5.89 24.46
C SER A 207 15.00 -4.64 24.53
N THR A 208 15.27 -4.00 23.38
CA THR A 208 16.12 -2.81 23.27
C THR A 208 15.48 -1.61 23.94
N LEU A 209 14.20 -1.31 23.62
CA LEU A 209 13.53 -0.14 24.17
C LEU A 209 13.28 -0.26 25.68
N ARG A 210 13.02 -1.47 26.19
CA ARG A 210 12.94 -1.69 27.65
C ARG A 210 14.28 -1.47 28.33
N ALA A 211 15.38 -1.94 27.73
CA ALA A 211 16.72 -1.72 28.26
C ALA A 211 17.09 -0.22 28.28
N ASP A 212 16.64 0.53 27.28
CA ASP A 212 16.79 1.99 27.19
C ASP A 212 15.85 2.77 28.13
N GLY A 213 15.04 2.08 28.94
CA GLY A 213 14.16 2.70 29.94
C GLY A 213 12.88 3.33 29.38
N TRP A 214 12.47 2.97 28.16
CA TRP A 214 11.24 3.47 27.56
C TRP A 214 10.01 2.96 28.30
N SER A 215 8.94 3.76 28.31
CA SER A 215 7.68 3.36 28.92
C SER A 215 7.02 2.26 28.08
N GLU A 216 6.27 1.35 28.71
CA GLU A 216 5.54 0.32 27.96
C GLU A 216 4.56 0.95 26.95
N GLN A 217 4.07 2.16 27.20
CA GLN A 217 3.25 2.89 26.23
C GLN A 217 4.05 3.25 24.97
N ASP A 218 5.25 3.80 25.11
CA ASP A 218 6.08 4.19 23.96
C ASP A 218 6.59 2.96 23.19
N ILE A 219 6.88 1.87 23.90
CA ILE A 219 7.25 0.59 23.29
C ILE A 219 6.12 0.03 22.41
N GLN A 220 4.87 0.13 22.86
CA GLN A 220 3.71 -0.32 22.08
C GLN A 220 3.47 0.57 20.84
N LEU A 221 3.82 1.86 20.90
CA LEU A 221 3.78 2.75 19.73
C LEU A 221 4.79 2.32 18.67
N GLU A 222 6.01 1.92 19.07
CA GLU A 222 7.06 1.45 18.16
C GLU A 222 6.75 0.07 17.54
N ILE A 223 6.18 -0.85 18.34
CA ILE A 223 5.90 -2.22 17.88
C ILE A 223 4.65 -2.32 17.00
N GLY A 224 3.65 -1.45 17.22
CA GLY A 224 2.37 -1.49 16.50
C GLY A 224 2.52 -1.59 14.98
N PRO A 225 3.32 -0.72 14.33
CA PRO A 225 3.76 -0.84 12.94
C PRO A 225 4.31 -2.20 12.51
N ILE A 226 5.24 -2.76 13.28
CA ILE A 226 5.93 -4.02 12.98
C ILE A 226 4.91 -5.18 12.97
N GLU A 227 4.06 -5.22 13.99
CA GLU A 227 2.97 -6.19 14.12
C GLU A 227 1.94 -6.05 12.99
N ALA A 228 1.54 -4.82 12.67
CA ALA A 228 0.61 -4.57 11.57
C ALA A 228 1.20 -5.07 10.23
N GLN A 229 2.51 -4.90 10.01
CA GLN A 229 3.18 -5.34 8.78
C GLN A 229 3.26 -6.87 8.72
N ARG A 230 3.51 -7.52 9.86
CA ARG A 230 3.51 -8.99 9.94
C ARG A 230 2.12 -9.56 9.64
N ALA A 231 1.07 -8.90 10.12
CA ALA A 231 -0.30 -9.30 9.82
C ALA A 231 -0.63 -9.14 8.32
N VAL A 232 -0.12 -8.10 7.65
CA VAL A 232 -0.23 -7.99 6.17
C VAL A 232 0.49 -9.13 5.47
N ALA A 233 1.70 -9.48 5.90
CA ALA A 233 2.47 -10.59 5.34
C ALA A 233 1.70 -11.94 5.47
N LEU A 234 1.15 -12.22 6.66
CA LEU A 234 0.32 -13.39 6.92
C LEU A 234 -0.95 -13.41 6.07
N GLN A 235 -1.60 -12.25 5.92
CA GLN A 235 -2.79 -12.11 5.06
C GLN A 235 -2.46 -12.40 3.60
N GLN A 236 -1.35 -11.87 3.06
CA GLN A 236 -0.92 -12.15 1.68
C GLN A 236 -0.53 -13.61 1.47
N LYS A 237 -0.02 -14.28 2.51
CA LYS A 237 0.32 -15.72 2.48
C LYS A 237 -0.93 -16.61 2.44
N GLY A 238 -2.07 -16.10 2.90
CA GLY A 238 -3.31 -16.85 3.06
C GLY A 238 -3.56 -17.35 4.50
N ASP A 239 -2.68 -17.06 5.45
CA ASP A 239 -2.84 -17.34 6.88
C ASP A 239 -3.79 -16.30 7.53
N THR A 240 -5.02 -16.19 7.00
CA THR A 240 -5.98 -15.12 7.32
C THR A 240 -6.43 -15.11 8.78
N ASP A 241 -6.52 -16.29 9.42
CA ASP A 241 -6.88 -16.40 10.85
C ASP A 241 -5.83 -15.78 11.76
N LYS A 242 -4.54 -16.05 11.49
CA LYS A 242 -3.42 -15.47 12.24
C LYS A 242 -3.35 -13.96 12.03
N ALA A 243 -3.54 -13.51 10.79
CA ALA A 243 -3.60 -12.08 10.46
C ALA A 243 -4.74 -11.38 11.22
N LEU A 244 -5.94 -11.96 11.21
CA LEU A 244 -7.10 -11.43 11.95
C LEU A 244 -6.87 -11.39 13.46
N ALA A 245 -6.18 -12.38 14.03
CA ALA A 245 -5.85 -12.38 15.45
C ALA A 245 -4.97 -11.17 15.81
N ILE A 246 -3.91 -10.91 15.03
CA ILE A 246 -3.03 -9.75 15.24
C ILE A 246 -3.79 -8.44 15.05
N TYR A 247 -4.61 -8.32 14.00
CA TYR A 247 -5.40 -7.10 13.80
C TYR A 247 -6.35 -6.84 14.98
N LYS A 248 -7.05 -7.87 15.49
CA LYS A 248 -7.93 -7.71 16.66
C LYS A 248 -7.17 -7.27 17.91
N ASP A 249 -5.99 -7.83 18.14
CA ASP A 249 -5.12 -7.44 19.25
C ASP A 249 -4.74 -5.95 19.16
N LEU A 250 -4.24 -5.50 18.01
CA LEU A 250 -3.91 -4.10 17.74
C LEU A 250 -5.12 -3.16 17.88
N LEU A 251 -6.31 -3.58 17.47
CA LEU A 251 -7.54 -2.78 17.62
C LEU A 251 -8.04 -2.70 19.07
N SER A 252 -7.78 -3.73 19.87
CA SER A 252 -8.11 -3.74 21.30
C SER A 252 -7.16 -2.85 22.10
N ASN A 253 -5.94 -2.65 21.61
CA ASN A 253 -4.94 -1.79 22.21
C ASN A 253 -5.23 -0.30 21.92
N SER A 254 -5.65 0.43 22.94
CA SER A 254 -5.93 1.86 22.86
C SER A 254 -4.68 2.72 22.63
N MET A 255 -3.48 2.15 22.83
CA MET A 255 -2.20 2.83 22.71
C MET A 255 -1.64 2.87 21.29
N VAL A 256 -2.16 2.07 20.36
CA VAL A 256 -1.70 2.07 18.97
C VAL A 256 -1.90 3.44 18.31
N ASP A 257 -0.98 3.86 17.45
CA ASP A 257 -1.08 5.10 16.70
C ASP A 257 -2.37 5.18 15.85
N GLY A 258 -2.86 6.40 15.61
CA GLY A 258 -4.07 6.64 14.82
C GLY A 258 -3.96 6.14 13.38
N ALA A 259 -2.82 6.37 12.71
CA ALA A 259 -2.63 5.95 11.33
C ALA A 259 -2.50 4.43 11.22
N VAL A 260 -1.72 3.82 12.12
CA VAL A 260 -1.60 2.34 12.20
C VAL A 260 -2.97 1.72 12.44
N ARG A 261 -3.73 2.25 13.40
CA ARG A 261 -5.09 1.77 13.68
C ARG A 261 -6.00 1.89 12.47
N ASP A 262 -5.97 3.01 11.74
CA ASP A 262 -6.80 3.19 10.54
C ASP A 262 -6.46 2.18 9.45
N ILE A 263 -5.17 1.82 9.28
CA ILE A 263 -4.75 0.78 8.33
C ILE A 263 -5.18 -0.61 8.80
N VAL A 264 -5.00 -0.93 10.08
CA VAL A 264 -5.42 -2.21 10.67
C VAL A 264 -6.94 -2.40 10.57
N VAL A 265 -7.73 -1.37 10.86
CA VAL A 265 -9.20 -1.37 10.67
C VAL A 265 -9.53 -1.67 9.21
N HIS A 266 -8.81 -1.07 8.27
CA HIS A 266 -8.98 -1.30 6.84
C HIS A 266 -8.71 -2.76 6.47
N ASN A 267 -7.56 -3.29 6.86
CA ASN A 267 -7.13 -4.63 6.47
C ASN A 267 -8.02 -5.70 7.11
N ALA A 268 -8.35 -5.57 8.40
CA ALA A 268 -9.30 -6.46 9.07
C ALA A 268 -10.68 -6.45 8.40
N ALA A 269 -11.12 -5.28 7.93
CA ALA A 269 -12.35 -5.17 7.18
C ALA A 269 -12.26 -5.95 5.86
N THR A 270 -11.17 -5.84 5.09
CA THR A 270 -11.02 -6.58 3.82
C THR A 270 -11.13 -8.10 3.99
N LEU A 271 -10.57 -8.67 5.06
CA LEU A 271 -10.70 -10.10 5.37
C LEU A 271 -12.15 -10.50 5.69
N SER A 272 -12.94 -9.58 6.22
CA SER A 272 -14.37 -9.80 6.48
C SER A 272 -15.21 -9.84 5.19
N ILE A 273 -14.68 -9.38 4.05
CA ILE A 273 -15.35 -9.46 2.73
C ILE A 273 -15.25 -10.88 2.17
N GLU A 274 -14.10 -11.53 2.33
CA GLU A 274 -13.91 -12.90 1.82
C GLU A 274 -14.82 -13.91 2.54
N GLY A 275 -15.04 -13.71 3.85
CA GLY A 275 -15.95 -14.53 4.65
C GLY A 275 -17.45 -14.21 4.52
N ASN A 276 -17.81 -12.96 4.14
CA ASN A 276 -19.21 -12.56 4.00
C ASN A 276 -19.61 -12.44 2.53
N SER A 277 -20.56 -13.30 2.12
CA SER A 277 -21.15 -13.28 0.78
C SER A 277 -21.51 -11.85 0.31
N ARG A 278 -21.31 -11.58 -0.98
CA ARG A 278 -21.68 -10.35 -1.72
C ARG A 278 -23.12 -9.83 -1.45
N SER A 279 -23.96 -10.61 -0.77
CA SER A 279 -25.34 -10.31 -0.40
C SER A 279 -25.54 -9.57 0.94
N ASP A 280 -24.56 -9.53 1.85
CA ASP A 280 -24.74 -8.82 3.14
C ASP A 280 -24.45 -7.31 3.03
N ILE A 281 -25.48 -6.55 2.66
CA ILE A 281 -25.43 -5.08 2.56
C ILE A 281 -25.10 -4.43 3.92
N ALA A 282 -25.49 -5.02 5.04
CA ALA A 282 -25.22 -4.47 6.37
C ALA A 282 -23.74 -4.61 6.73
N ALA A 283 -23.14 -5.77 6.43
CA ALA A 283 -21.70 -5.97 6.54
C ALA A 283 -20.93 -4.99 5.64
N LEU A 284 -21.32 -4.85 4.37
CA LEU A 284 -20.68 -3.90 3.45
C LEU A 284 -20.82 -2.44 3.91
N ASN A 285 -21.91 -2.06 4.57
CA ASN A 285 -22.07 -0.71 5.13
C ASN A 285 -21.20 -0.46 6.36
N ARG A 286 -21.02 -1.48 7.23
CA ARG A 286 -20.05 -1.39 8.34
C ARG A 286 -18.64 -1.23 7.78
N LEU A 287 -18.33 -2.02 6.76
CA LEU A 287 -17.05 -1.98 6.07
C LEU A 287 -16.79 -0.64 5.36
N LYS A 288 -17.79 -0.10 4.66
CA LYS A 288 -17.70 1.24 4.05
C LYS A 288 -17.39 2.34 5.07
N ARG A 289 -17.92 2.23 6.30
CA ARG A 289 -17.60 3.16 7.39
C ARG A 289 -16.19 2.95 7.93
N SER A 290 -15.75 1.70 8.04
CA SER A 290 -14.42 1.35 8.55
C SER A 290 -13.31 1.72 7.57
N ILE A 291 -13.59 1.68 6.27
CA ILE A 291 -12.65 2.06 5.21
C ILE A 291 -12.71 3.56 4.82
N GLN A 292 -13.52 4.36 5.51
CA GLN A 292 -13.57 5.78 5.24
C GLN A 292 -12.37 6.47 5.92
N ILE A 293 -11.49 7.09 5.12
CA ILE A 293 -10.30 7.77 5.64
C ILE A 293 -10.72 8.95 6.53
N PRO A 294 -10.43 8.94 7.84
CA PRO A 294 -10.70 10.08 8.71
C PRO A 294 -9.79 11.25 8.32
N GLY A 295 -10.34 12.45 8.19
CA GLY A 295 -9.58 13.64 7.77
C GLY A 295 -8.48 14.12 8.72
N ARG A 296 -8.29 13.47 9.88
CA ARG A 296 -7.20 13.77 10.83
C ARG A 296 -5.95 12.90 10.60
N SER A 297 -6.12 11.63 10.25
CA SER A 297 -5.03 10.68 9.99
C SER A 297 -4.55 10.75 8.54
N SER A 298 -5.28 11.42 7.66
CA SER A 298 -4.86 11.63 6.27
C SER A 298 -3.55 12.41 6.13
N ALA A 299 -3.08 13.09 7.17
CA ALA A 299 -1.80 13.81 7.10
C ALA A 299 -0.58 12.87 7.17
N THR A 300 -0.67 11.79 7.95
CA THR A 300 0.47 10.89 8.26
C THR A 300 0.57 9.68 7.33
N LEU A 301 -0.53 9.29 6.68
CA LEU A 301 -0.55 8.21 5.71
C LEU A 301 0.23 8.58 4.43
N SER A 302 1.02 7.63 3.92
CA SER A 302 1.72 7.80 2.65
C SER A 302 0.73 7.93 1.47
N GLN A 303 1.20 8.48 0.36
CA GLN A 303 0.43 8.55 -0.88
C GLN A 303 -0.07 7.17 -1.33
N LEU A 304 0.79 6.15 -1.27
CA LEU A 304 0.44 4.78 -1.65
C LEU A 304 -0.65 4.20 -0.73
N GLN A 305 -0.53 4.37 0.60
CA GLN A 305 -1.53 3.93 1.57
C GLN A 305 -2.90 4.56 1.30
N LYS A 306 -2.93 5.89 1.06
CA LYS A 306 -4.15 6.62 0.69
C LYS A 306 -4.77 6.09 -0.60
N ALA A 307 -3.94 5.76 -1.58
CA ALA A 307 -4.36 5.21 -2.86
C ALA A 307 -4.99 3.82 -2.69
N MET A 308 -4.35 2.92 -1.93
CA MET A 308 -4.88 1.58 -1.62
C MET A 308 -6.19 1.65 -0.84
N MET A 309 -6.29 2.50 0.18
CA MET A 309 -7.53 2.70 0.94
C MET A 309 -8.66 3.24 0.05
N SER A 310 -8.35 4.20 -0.82
CA SER A 310 -9.29 4.75 -1.79
C SER A 310 -9.72 3.72 -2.83
N TYR A 311 -8.82 2.83 -3.24
CA TYR A 311 -9.12 1.71 -4.13
C TYR A 311 -10.04 0.68 -3.46
N ASN A 312 -9.78 0.30 -2.20
CA ASN A 312 -10.65 -0.58 -1.44
C ASN A 312 -12.08 -0.02 -1.34
N MET A 313 -12.23 1.29 -1.19
CA MET A 313 -13.53 1.96 -1.26
C MET A 313 -14.23 1.79 -2.62
N VAL A 314 -13.50 1.82 -3.74
CA VAL A 314 -14.05 1.54 -5.08
C VAL A 314 -14.60 0.12 -5.16
N ILE A 315 -13.83 -0.87 -4.69
CA ILE A 315 -14.24 -2.28 -4.68
C ILE A 315 -15.50 -2.47 -3.83
N VAL A 316 -15.59 -1.82 -2.68
CA VAL A 316 -16.75 -1.94 -1.80
C VAL A 316 -17.99 -1.31 -2.43
N GLN A 317 -17.85 -0.18 -3.11
CA GLN A 317 -18.94 0.42 -3.88
C GLN A 317 -19.40 -0.51 -5.01
N LEU A 318 -18.49 -1.23 -5.68
CA LEU A 318 -18.82 -2.24 -6.67
C LEU A 318 -19.58 -3.44 -6.07
N LEU A 319 -19.14 -3.94 -4.92
CA LEU A 319 -19.79 -5.04 -4.21
C LEU A 319 -21.19 -4.64 -3.72
N GLN A 320 -21.39 -3.37 -3.34
CA GLN A 320 -22.69 -2.78 -3.02
C GLN A 320 -23.58 -2.51 -4.25
N ASN A 321 -23.15 -2.92 -5.45
CA ASN A 321 -23.85 -2.66 -6.71
C ASN A 321 -24.07 -1.16 -6.97
N GLN A 322 -23.08 -0.31 -6.64
CA GLN A 322 -23.08 1.13 -6.89
C GLN A 322 -22.05 1.52 -7.98
N PRO A 323 -22.19 1.09 -9.25
CA PRO A 323 -21.18 1.27 -10.28
C PRO A 323 -20.92 2.76 -10.61
N VAL A 324 -21.93 3.63 -10.52
CA VAL A 324 -21.76 5.07 -10.76
C VAL A 324 -20.89 5.73 -9.69
N ALA A 325 -21.06 5.33 -8.42
CA ALA A 325 -20.22 5.82 -7.33
C ALA A 325 -18.79 5.30 -7.48
N ALA A 326 -18.65 4.00 -7.78
CA ALA A 326 -17.35 3.36 -8.03
C ALA A 326 -16.59 4.05 -9.17
N TYR A 327 -17.25 4.36 -10.29
CA TYR A 327 -16.65 5.08 -11.41
C TYR A 327 -16.12 6.47 -11.02
N ARG A 328 -16.90 7.25 -10.26
CA ARG A 328 -16.46 8.58 -9.82
C ARG A 328 -15.27 8.49 -8.86
N SER A 329 -15.30 7.53 -7.94
CA SER A 329 -14.22 7.28 -6.99
C SER A 329 -12.94 6.83 -7.72
N LEU A 330 -13.06 5.91 -8.68
CA LEU A 330 -11.96 5.42 -9.51
C LEU A 330 -11.37 6.54 -10.37
N LYS A 331 -12.21 7.35 -11.03
CA LYS A 331 -11.74 8.50 -11.82
C LYS A 331 -10.96 9.51 -10.97
N ARG A 332 -11.39 9.76 -9.74
CA ARG A 332 -10.68 10.65 -8.81
C ARG A 332 -9.36 10.03 -8.38
N LEU A 333 -9.35 8.73 -8.08
CA LEU A 333 -8.16 7.98 -7.74
C LEU A 333 -7.11 8.09 -8.84
N CYS A 334 -7.44 7.76 -10.10
CA CYS A 334 -6.51 7.83 -11.22
C CYS A 334 -6.04 9.26 -11.55
N LYS A 335 -6.83 10.29 -11.24
CA LYS A 335 -6.40 11.69 -11.38
C LYS A 335 -5.38 12.10 -10.31
N THR A 336 -5.47 11.49 -9.13
CA THR A 336 -4.65 11.85 -7.97
C THR A 336 -3.39 10.98 -7.87
N PHE A 337 -3.45 9.75 -8.37
CA PHE A 337 -2.37 8.76 -8.29
C PHE A 337 -2.12 8.16 -9.67
N THR A 338 -0.91 8.33 -10.18
CA THR A 338 -0.46 7.88 -11.51
C THR A 338 0.44 6.63 -11.46
N GLY A 339 0.54 5.98 -10.30
CA GLY A 339 1.44 4.84 -10.05
C GLY A 339 0.88 3.44 -10.40
N PRO A 340 1.47 2.37 -9.84
CA PRO A 340 1.22 0.94 -10.17
C PRO A 340 -0.25 0.52 -10.08
N LEU A 341 -1.03 1.24 -9.27
CA LEU A 341 -2.47 1.09 -9.12
C LEU A 341 -3.25 1.28 -10.44
N ALA A 342 -2.64 1.93 -11.44
CA ALA A 342 -3.22 2.12 -12.78
C ALA A 342 -3.54 0.78 -13.48
N ALA A 343 -2.70 -0.25 -13.28
CA ALA A 343 -2.93 -1.56 -13.86
C ALA A 343 -4.22 -2.20 -13.33
N ASN A 344 -4.48 -2.08 -12.03
CA ASN A 344 -5.69 -2.58 -11.37
C ASN A 344 -6.91 -1.69 -11.64
N ALA A 345 -6.70 -0.40 -11.89
CA ALA A 345 -7.75 0.53 -12.26
C ALA A 345 -8.43 0.16 -13.59
N GLY A 346 -7.66 -0.33 -14.57
CA GLY A 346 -8.21 -0.80 -15.85
C GLY A 346 -9.19 -1.97 -15.68
N ILE A 347 -8.77 -3.02 -14.97
CA ILE A 347 -9.64 -4.19 -14.69
C ILE A 347 -10.89 -3.75 -13.91
N THR A 348 -10.71 -2.84 -12.94
CA THR A 348 -11.83 -2.29 -12.16
C THR A 348 -12.79 -1.48 -13.03
N SER A 349 -12.28 -0.72 -14.01
CA SER A 349 -13.11 -0.01 -14.99
C SER A 349 -13.94 -0.98 -15.81
N ALA A 350 -13.34 -2.05 -16.32
CA ALA A 350 -14.07 -3.07 -17.07
C ALA A 350 -15.15 -3.74 -16.21
N MET A 351 -14.86 -4.01 -14.93
CA MET A 351 -15.84 -4.52 -13.98
C MET A 351 -17.00 -3.54 -13.73
N ILE A 352 -16.72 -2.24 -13.62
CA ILE A 352 -17.73 -1.19 -13.53
C ILE A 352 -18.60 -1.18 -14.79
N SER A 353 -18.00 -1.28 -15.98
CA SER A 353 -18.69 -1.33 -17.26
C SER A 353 -19.63 -2.54 -17.35
N LEU A 354 -19.18 -3.73 -16.93
CA LEU A 354 -20.03 -4.93 -16.83
C LEU A 354 -21.21 -4.73 -15.87
N LYS A 355 -20.94 -4.22 -14.66
CA LYS A 355 -21.97 -3.94 -13.64
C LYS A 355 -22.97 -2.87 -14.07
N SER A 356 -22.55 -1.96 -14.94
CA SER A 356 -23.41 -0.92 -15.53
C SER A 356 -24.24 -1.41 -16.70
N GLY A 357 -24.12 -2.69 -17.10
CA GLY A 357 -24.84 -3.25 -18.25
C GLY A 357 -24.22 -2.91 -19.61
N ASN A 358 -22.94 -2.54 -19.65
CA ASN A 358 -22.21 -2.19 -20.88
C ASN A 358 -21.09 -3.21 -21.18
N PRO A 359 -21.42 -4.47 -21.52
CA PRO A 359 -20.43 -5.53 -21.75
C PRO A 359 -19.50 -5.27 -22.95
N SER A 360 -19.96 -4.62 -24.02
CA SER A 360 -19.10 -4.28 -25.17
C SER A 360 -18.01 -3.28 -24.81
N ARG A 361 -18.33 -2.31 -23.95
CA ARG A 361 -17.34 -1.36 -23.43
C ARG A 361 -16.33 -2.08 -22.54
N ALA A 362 -16.80 -2.96 -21.65
CA ALA A 362 -15.92 -3.75 -20.80
C ALA A 362 -14.97 -4.64 -21.61
N LEU A 363 -15.48 -5.26 -22.68
CA LEU A 363 -14.67 -6.05 -23.58
C LEU A 363 -13.55 -5.22 -24.21
N ASN A 364 -13.87 -4.05 -24.77
CA ASN A 364 -12.86 -3.17 -25.36
C ASN A 364 -11.81 -2.73 -24.32
N GLU A 365 -12.24 -2.40 -23.09
CA GLU A 365 -11.32 -2.05 -21.99
C GLU A 365 -10.42 -3.23 -21.60
N LEU A 366 -10.92 -4.47 -21.58
CA LEU A 366 -10.10 -5.65 -21.27
C LEU A 366 -9.15 -6.00 -22.42
N VAL A 367 -9.59 -5.89 -23.67
CA VAL A 367 -8.76 -6.14 -24.85
C VAL A 367 -7.59 -5.16 -24.90
N THR A 368 -7.83 -3.86 -24.71
CA THR A 368 -6.73 -2.87 -24.66
C THR A 368 -5.74 -3.16 -23.53
N LEU A 369 -6.22 -3.60 -22.37
CA LEU A 369 -5.35 -3.99 -21.26
C LEU A 369 -4.54 -5.26 -21.56
N ALA A 370 -5.15 -6.27 -22.19
CA ALA A 370 -4.47 -7.49 -22.61
C ALA A 370 -3.41 -7.21 -23.69
N HIS A 371 -3.63 -6.21 -24.54
CA HIS A 371 -2.65 -5.78 -25.53
C HIS A 371 -1.38 -5.18 -24.91
N VAL A 372 -1.55 -4.32 -23.90
CA VAL A 372 -0.47 -3.53 -23.28
C VAL A 372 0.35 -4.33 -22.28
N ARG A 373 -0.26 -5.31 -21.60
CA ARG A 373 0.44 -6.13 -20.61
C ARG A 373 1.35 -7.17 -21.27
N ASP A 374 2.41 -7.51 -20.55
CA ASP A 374 3.26 -8.65 -20.86
C ASP A 374 2.45 -9.96 -20.79
N ALA A 375 2.96 -11.05 -21.38
CA ALA A 375 2.18 -12.28 -21.45
C ALA A 375 1.88 -12.88 -20.07
N ALA A 376 2.84 -12.82 -19.12
CA ALA A 376 2.66 -13.36 -17.78
C ALA A 376 1.61 -12.54 -16.98
N GLY A 377 1.70 -11.21 -17.00
CA GLY A 377 0.73 -10.33 -16.32
C GLY A 377 -0.61 -10.13 -17.06
N GLY A 378 -0.67 -10.49 -18.35
CA GLY A 378 -1.82 -10.29 -19.24
C GLY A 378 -2.80 -11.45 -19.32
N VAL A 379 -2.42 -12.65 -18.87
CA VAL A 379 -3.19 -13.89 -19.07
C VAL A 379 -4.62 -13.82 -18.50
N GLU A 380 -4.77 -13.34 -17.27
CA GLU A 380 -6.09 -13.24 -16.62
C GLU A 380 -6.99 -12.24 -17.33
N VAL A 381 -6.40 -11.16 -17.87
CA VAL A 381 -7.12 -10.12 -18.62
C VAL A 381 -7.58 -10.65 -19.96
N ALA A 382 -6.72 -11.40 -20.67
CA ALA A 382 -7.06 -12.05 -21.94
C ALA A 382 -8.20 -13.08 -21.75
N LEU A 383 -8.12 -13.90 -20.70
CA LEU A 383 -9.18 -14.85 -20.36
C LEU A 383 -10.50 -14.14 -20.00
N ALA A 384 -10.45 -13.05 -19.23
CA ALA A 384 -11.63 -12.26 -18.91
C ALA A 384 -12.25 -11.62 -20.15
N ALA A 385 -11.43 -11.07 -21.06
CA ALA A 385 -11.88 -10.54 -22.34
C ALA A 385 -12.57 -11.63 -23.19
N ALA A 386 -11.91 -12.78 -23.36
CA ALA A 386 -12.47 -13.92 -24.08
C ALA A 386 -13.81 -14.39 -23.46
N GLN A 387 -13.89 -14.46 -22.13
CA GLN A 387 -15.12 -14.81 -21.43
C GLN A 387 -16.26 -13.81 -21.69
N VAL A 388 -15.97 -12.50 -21.70
CA VAL A 388 -16.97 -11.46 -22.00
C VAL A 388 -17.39 -11.54 -23.48
N ALA A 389 -16.45 -11.72 -24.42
CA ALA A 389 -16.73 -11.87 -25.84
C ALA A 389 -17.62 -13.08 -26.13
N ILE A 390 -17.29 -14.24 -25.56
CA ILE A 390 -18.10 -15.46 -25.63
C ILE A 390 -19.51 -15.22 -25.03
N GLY A 391 -19.59 -14.50 -23.90
CA GLY A 391 -20.87 -14.12 -23.29
C GLY A 391 -21.74 -13.22 -24.17
N LEU A 392 -21.13 -12.45 -25.07
CA LEU A 392 -21.80 -11.64 -26.09
C LEU A 392 -22.15 -12.43 -27.37
N GLY A 393 -21.66 -13.66 -27.50
CA GLY A 393 -21.76 -14.47 -28.71
C GLY A 393 -20.72 -14.13 -29.78
N ASP A 394 -19.72 -13.31 -29.46
CA ASP A 394 -18.64 -12.90 -30.36
C ASP A 394 -17.46 -13.87 -30.24
N THR A 395 -17.58 -15.04 -30.88
CA THR A 395 -16.57 -16.10 -30.83
C THR A 395 -15.30 -15.74 -31.60
N GLU A 396 -15.43 -14.94 -32.67
CA GLU A 396 -14.28 -14.49 -33.48
C GLU A 396 -13.38 -13.57 -32.67
N ARG A 397 -13.96 -12.59 -31.97
CA ARG A 397 -13.17 -11.72 -31.09
C ARG A 397 -12.58 -12.48 -29.90
N ALA A 398 -13.28 -13.48 -29.36
CA ALA A 398 -12.73 -14.33 -28.32
C ALA A 398 -11.50 -15.11 -28.79
N LEU A 399 -11.55 -15.70 -30.00
CA LEU A 399 -10.40 -16.35 -30.62
C LEU A 399 -9.24 -15.39 -30.84
N SER A 400 -9.50 -14.24 -31.45
CA SER A 400 -8.48 -13.22 -31.74
C SER A 400 -7.70 -12.82 -30.48
N VAL A 401 -8.39 -12.61 -29.35
CA VAL A 401 -7.74 -12.25 -28.07
C VAL A 401 -6.88 -13.39 -27.52
N LEU A 402 -7.36 -14.63 -27.60
CA LEU A 402 -6.65 -15.80 -27.10
C LEU A 402 -5.42 -16.12 -27.98
N GLU A 403 -5.57 -16.04 -29.30
CA GLU A 403 -4.50 -16.27 -30.27
C GLU A 403 -3.39 -15.22 -30.15
N GLU A 404 -3.76 -13.95 -29.99
CA GLU A 404 -2.77 -12.90 -29.79
C GLU A 404 -1.99 -13.09 -28.49
N TRP A 405 -2.68 -13.37 -27.38
CA TRP A 405 -2.00 -13.67 -26.12
C TRP A 405 -1.09 -14.90 -26.26
N HIS A 406 -1.56 -15.96 -26.93
CA HIS A 406 -0.78 -17.19 -27.13
C HIS A 406 0.48 -16.93 -27.98
N CYS A 407 0.37 -16.12 -29.03
CA CYS A 407 1.50 -15.68 -29.86
C CYS A 407 2.52 -14.89 -29.03
N LYS A 408 2.08 -13.93 -28.21
CA LYS A 408 2.96 -13.21 -27.28
C LYS A 408 3.64 -14.13 -26.27
N ALA A 409 2.89 -15.07 -25.71
CA ALA A 409 3.37 -16.01 -24.71
C ALA A 409 4.42 -16.98 -25.26
N GLN A 410 4.38 -17.29 -26.56
CA GLN A 410 5.36 -18.16 -27.22
C GLN A 410 6.79 -17.57 -27.20
N GLY A 411 6.93 -16.24 -27.19
CA GLY A 411 8.23 -15.57 -27.15
C GLY A 411 8.85 -15.42 -25.75
N VAL A 412 8.21 -15.93 -24.70
CA VAL A 412 8.65 -15.73 -23.31
C VAL A 412 9.53 -16.88 -22.85
N SER A 413 10.71 -16.56 -22.32
CA SER A 413 11.57 -17.56 -21.67
C SER A 413 11.01 -17.99 -20.32
N LEU A 414 10.92 -19.30 -20.07
CA LEU A 414 10.47 -19.83 -18.77
C LEU A 414 11.40 -19.46 -17.62
N SER A 415 12.68 -19.16 -17.91
CA SER A 415 13.67 -18.77 -16.91
C SER A 415 13.41 -17.40 -16.28
N THR A 416 12.67 -16.52 -16.97
CA THR A 416 12.40 -15.14 -16.51
C THR A 416 11.11 -15.02 -15.71
N ILE A 417 10.33 -16.10 -15.56
CA ILE A 417 9.01 -16.08 -14.93
C ILE A 417 9.11 -16.54 -13.48
N SER A 418 8.51 -15.79 -12.55
CA SER A 418 8.50 -16.15 -11.12
C SER A 418 7.75 -17.46 -10.81
N SER A 419 6.71 -17.79 -11.58
CA SER A 419 5.96 -19.05 -11.44
C SER A 419 5.83 -19.75 -12.79
N PRO A 420 6.89 -20.42 -13.28
CA PRO A 420 6.90 -21.00 -14.62
C PRO A 420 5.88 -22.14 -14.73
N GLU A 421 5.67 -22.93 -13.67
CA GLU A 421 4.67 -24.00 -13.64
C GLU A 421 3.25 -23.49 -13.92
N THR A 422 2.87 -22.39 -13.29
CA THR A 422 1.55 -21.77 -13.47
C THR A 422 1.41 -21.22 -14.88
N PHE A 423 2.45 -20.56 -15.40
CA PHE A 423 2.45 -20.01 -16.75
C PHE A 423 2.28 -21.10 -17.82
N VAL A 424 3.02 -22.21 -17.70
CA VAL A 424 2.93 -23.36 -18.61
C VAL A 424 1.50 -23.91 -18.68
N ARG A 425 0.83 -24.06 -17.53
CA ARG A 425 -0.56 -24.52 -17.49
C ARG A 425 -1.51 -23.56 -18.20
N HIS A 426 -1.33 -22.25 -18.02
CA HIS A 426 -2.14 -21.26 -18.73
C HIS A 426 -1.88 -21.29 -20.24
N TYR A 427 -0.61 -21.34 -20.65
CA TYR A 427 -0.21 -21.39 -22.05
C TYR A 427 -0.87 -22.57 -22.77
N PHE A 428 -0.68 -23.78 -22.23
CA PHE A 428 -1.27 -24.99 -22.79
C PHE A 428 -2.81 -24.99 -22.70
N GLY A 429 -3.36 -24.54 -21.58
CA GLY A 429 -4.81 -24.44 -21.39
C GLY A 429 -5.49 -23.49 -22.37
N ILE A 430 -4.84 -22.38 -22.73
CA ILE A 430 -5.33 -21.45 -23.75
C ILE A 430 -5.23 -22.06 -25.14
N ALA A 431 -4.16 -22.80 -25.46
CA ALA A 431 -4.05 -23.57 -26.70
C ALA A 431 -5.23 -24.56 -26.87
N MET A 432 -5.61 -25.24 -25.77
CA MET A 432 -6.79 -26.11 -25.75
C MET A 432 -8.11 -25.34 -25.96
N LEU A 433 -8.23 -24.14 -25.40
CA LEU A 433 -9.42 -23.30 -25.60
C LEU A 433 -9.55 -22.81 -27.04
N ILE A 434 -8.43 -22.41 -27.68
CA ILE A 434 -8.39 -22.01 -29.08
C ILE A 434 -8.85 -23.19 -29.97
N ASP A 435 -8.24 -24.38 -29.79
CA ASP A 435 -8.63 -25.59 -30.52
C ASP A 435 -10.12 -25.91 -30.30
N TRP A 436 -10.60 -25.79 -29.06
CA TRP A 436 -12.00 -26.07 -28.74
C TRP A 436 -12.99 -25.09 -29.39
N ILE A 437 -12.70 -23.79 -29.40
CA ILE A 437 -13.58 -22.78 -30.00
C ILE A 437 -13.56 -22.89 -31.54
N SER A 438 -12.40 -23.20 -32.12
CA SER A 438 -12.22 -23.40 -33.57
C SER A 438 -12.70 -24.77 -34.08
N ALA A 439 -13.38 -25.57 -33.24
CA ALA A 439 -13.87 -26.92 -33.55
C ALA A 439 -12.75 -27.90 -34.01
N GLY A 440 -11.55 -27.70 -33.48
CA GLY A 440 -10.27 -28.13 -34.03
C GLY A 440 -9.92 -29.63 -34.07
N SER A 441 -8.78 -29.86 -34.73
CA SER A 441 -8.14 -31.14 -35.10
C SER A 441 -7.16 -31.68 -34.04
N SER A 442 -6.99 -30.98 -32.90
CA SER A 442 -5.99 -31.25 -31.86
C SER A 442 -4.53 -30.94 -32.25
N GLU A 443 -4.30 -30.14 -33.29
CA GLU A 443 -2.96 -29.72 -33.70
C GLU A 443 -2.40 -28.61 -32.81
N VAL A 444 -3.22 -27.61 -32.43
CA VAL A 444 -2.79 -26.47 -31.60
C VAL A 444 -2.24 -26.91 -30.23
N PRO A 445 -2.92 -27.81 -29.48
CA PRO A 445 -2.40 -28.29 -28.20
C PRO A 445 -1.11 -29.11 -28.35
N ARG A 446 -0.98 -29.90 -29.44
CA ARG A 446 0.25 -30.67 -29.70
C ARG A 446 1.44 -29.75 -30.00
N ALA A 447 1.23 -28.71 -30.81
CA ALA A 447 2.25 -27.70 -31.06
C ALA A 447 2.65 -26.95 -29.78
N ALA A 448 1.68 -26.62 -28.93
CA ALA A 448 1.96 -25.96 -27.64
C ALA A 448 2.77 -26.86 -26.69
N ALA A 449 2.43 -28.14 -26.56
CA ALA A 449 3.15 -29.06 -25.68
C ALA A 449 4.59 -29.33 -26.16
N THR A 450 4.79 -29.49 -27.47
CA THR A 450 6.13 -29.66 -28.06
C THR A 450 6.99 -28.41 -27.91
N HIS A 451 6.40 -27.22 -28.05
CA HIS A 451 7.08 -25.96 -27.76
C HIS A 451 7.56 -25.88 -26.30
N LEU A 452 6.70 -26.26 -25.35
CA LEU A 452 7.05 -26.27 -23.92
C LEU A 452 8.18 -27.25 -23.59
N ASP A 453 8.16 -28.45 -24.18
CA ASP A 453 9.23 -29.43 -24.01
C ASP A 453 10.57 -28.93 -24.58
N MET A 454 10.53 -28.25 -25.73
CA MET A 454 11.70 -27.58 -26.30
C MET A 454 12.23 -26.47 -25.38
N GLU A 455 11.37 -25.61 -24.82
CA GLU A 455 11.79 -24.56 -23.88
C GLU A 455 12.38 -25.15 -22.59
N LEU A 456 11.81 -26.24 -22.07
CA LEU A 456 12.36 -26.96 -20.93
C LEU A 456 13.79 -27.47 -21.20
N SER A 457 14.05 -27.96 -22.41
CA SER A 457 15.37 -28.48 -22.81
C SER A 457 16.47 -27.40 -22.82
N LYS A 458 16.10 -26.12 -22.95
CA LYS A 458 17.05 -24.99 -22.90
C LYS A 458 17.44 -24.59 -21.48
N MET A 459 16.71 -25.06 -20.46
CA MET A 459 16.99 -24.73 -19.07
C MET A 459 18.07 -25.63 -18.47
N GLN A 460 19.01 -25.05 -17.73
CA GLN A 460 20.10 -25.80 -17.08
C GLN A 460 19.62 -26.54 -15.81
N HIS A 461 18.80 -25.88 -14.99
CA HIS A 461 18.30 -26.41 -13.72
C HIS A 461 16.78 -26.19 -13.57
N PRO A 462 15.95 -26.92 -14.33
CA PRO A 462 14.50 -26.83 -14.18
C PRO A 462 14.03 -27.51 -12.88
N SER A 463 13.08 -26.88 -12.18
CA SER A 463 12.54 -27.43 -10.93
C SER A 463 11.68 -28.67 -11.17
N SER A 464 11.66 -29.58 -10.20
CA SER A 464 10.85 -30.80 -10.28
C SER A 464 9.34 -30.56 -10.57
N PRO A 465 8.65 -29.53 -10.03
CA PRO A 465 7.25 -29.25 -10.35
C PRO A 465 7.03 -28.75 -11.79
N LEU A 466 7.98 -27.96 -12.32
CA LEU A 466 7.90 -27.46 -13.70
C LEU A 466 7.98 -28.59 -14.71
N ILE A 467 8.91 -29.52 -14.51
CA ILE A 467 9.07 -30.70 -15.38
C ILE A 467 7.78 -31.53 -15.35
N ALA A 468 7.21 -31.75 -14.16
CA ALA A 468 5.95 -32.49 -14.01
C ALA A 468 4.78 -31.81 -14.74
N ALA A 469 4.65 -30.48 -14.64
CA ALA A 469 3.58 -29.74 -15.31
C ALA A 469 3.69 -29.78 -16.85
N ILE A 470 4.89 -29.76 -17.43
CA ILE A 470 5.07 -29.94 -18.88
C ILE A 470 4.78 -31.39 -19.28
N GLY A 471 5.15 -32.36 -18.43
CA GLY A 471 4.76 -33.76 -18.59
C GLY A 471 3.24 -33.94 -18.68
N ASP A 472 2.48 -33.26 -17.81
CA ASP A 472 1.02 -33.27 -17.87
C ASP A 472 0.49 -32.69 -19.20
N CYS A 473 1.08 -31.60 -19.69
CA CYS A 473 0.70 -31.01 -20.98
C CYS A 473 0.91 -31.99 -22.15
N LEU A 474 2.02 -32.73 -22.15
CA LEU A 474 2.29 -33.77 -23.16
C LEU A 474 1.25 -34.90 -23.11
N VAL A 475 0.83 -35.33 -21.90
CA VAL A 475 -0.25 -36.32 -21.76
C VAL A 475 -1.55 -35.80 -22.38
N TYR A 476 -1.91 -34.55 -22.10
CA TYR A 476 -3.13 -33.95 -22.66
C TYR A 476 -3.05 -33.77 -24.19
N ALA A 477 -1.87 -33.51 -24.74
CA ALA A 477 -1.62 -33.48 -26.18
C ALA A 477 -1.64 -34.86 -26.85
N GLY A 478 -1.51 -35.94 -26.07
CA GLY A 478 -1.43 -37.33 -26.55
C GLY A 478 -0.01 -37.81 -26.82
N GLU A 479 1.02 -37.07 -26.40
CA GLU A 479 2.45 -37.39 -26.56
C GLU A 479 2.96 -38.22 -25.38
N MET A 480 2.49 -39.48 -25.33
CA MET A 480 2.69 -40.35 -24.16
C MET A 480 4.14 -40.70 -23.86
N GLU A 481 4.98 -40.91 -24.88
CA GLU A 481 6.37 -41.28 -24.67
C GLU A 481 7.21 -40.12 -24.12
N GLY A 482 7.00 -38.90 -24.65
CA GLY A 482 7.62 -37.69 -24.12
C GLY A 482 7.23 -37.43 -22.66
N ALA A 483 5.93 -37.60 -22.33
CA ALA A 483 5.45 -37.45 -20.96
C ALA A 483 6.14 -38.41 -19.97
N LYS A 484 6.33 -39.69 -20.35
CA LYS A 484 7.04 -40.67 -19.50
C LYS A 484 8.46 -40.23 -19.20
N VAL A 485 9.18 -39.74 -20.21
CA VAL A 485 10.55 -39.23 -20.05
C VAL A 485 10.57 -38.08 -19.07
N LEU A 486 9.68 -37.09 -19.21
CA LEU A 486 9.62 -35.95 -18.29
C LEU A 486 9.27 -36.36 -16.86
N PHE A 487 8.30 -37.27 -16.66
CA PHE A 487 7.98 -37.75 -15.31
C PHE A 487 9.16 -38.49 -14.64
N SER A 488 9.95 -39.24 -15.41
CA SER A 488 11.17 -39.85 -14.86
C SER A 488 12.20 -38.80 -14.43
N LYS A 489 12.41 -37.75 -15.24
CA LYS A 489 13.30 -36.62 -14.93
C LYS A 489 12.82 -35.84 -13.71
N ALA A 490 11.53 -35.52 -13.63
CA ALA A 490 10.93 -34.81 -12.50
C ALA A 490 11.15 -35.57 -11.18
N ARG A 491 11.02 -36.90 -11.18
CA ARG A 491 11.30 -37.73 -10.01
C ARG A 491 12.76 -37.66 -9.59
N SER A 492 13.69 -37.76 -10.53
CA SER A 492 15.12 -37.65 -10.22
C SER A 492 15.49 -36.27 -9.66
N ALA A 493 14.91 -35.20 -10.21
CA ALA A 493 15.07 -33.84 -9.71
C ALA A 493 14.52 -33.68 -8.29
N ALA A 494 13.31 -34.21 -8.03
CA ALA A 494 12.70 -34.18 -6.70
C ALA A 494 13.58 -34.87 -5.65
N THR A 495 14.16 -36.03 -5.98
CA THR A 495 15.06 -36.74 -5.08
C THR A 495 16.36 -35.98 -4.80
N SER A 496 16.92 -35.28 -5.80
CA SER A 496 18.10 -34.43 -5.58
C SER A 496 17.80 -33.17 -4.79
N GLU A 497 16.57 -32.64 -4.90
CA GLU A 497 16.10 -31.45 -4.17
C GLU A 497 15.71 -31.77 -2.71
N GLY A 498 15.69 -33.05 -2.31
CA GLY A 498 15.14 -33.48 -1.02
C GLY A 498 13.63 -33.28 -0.90
N ALA A 499 12.94 -33.08 -2.03
CA ALA A 499 11.52 -32.86 -2.09
C ALA A 499 10.75 -34.19 -2.11
N ASP A 500 9.61 -34.22 -1.42
CA ASP A 500 8.75 -35.39 -1.38
C ASP A 500 8.08 -35.58 -2.76
N ALA A 501 8.54 -36.57 -3.51
CA ALA A 501 8.03 -36.90 -4.84
C ALA A 501 6.51 -37.17 -4.85
N SER A 502 5.91 -37.56 -3.73
CA SER A 502 4.47 -37.74 -3.60
C SER A 502 3.69 -36.42 -3.64
N LYS A 503 4.32 -35.31 -3.22
CA LYS A 503 3.74 -33.96 -3.26
C LYS A 503 3.87 -33.28 -4.63
N ILE A 504 4.82 -33.74 -5.45
CA ILE A 504 5.05 -33.27 -6.82
C ILE A 504 4.24 -34.10 -7.83
N SER A 505 3.85 -35.32 -7.44
CA SER A 505 3.16 -36.25 -8.31
C SER A 505 1.79 -35.73 -8.76
N SER A 506 1.70 -35.31 -10.01
CA SER A 506 0.41 -35.20 -10.69
C SER A 506 -0.26 -36.59 -10.77
N THR A 507 -1.58 -36.62 -10.99
CA THR A 507 -2.32 -37.89 -11.17
C THR A 507 -1.74 -38.75 -12.31
N TYR A 508 -1.18 -38.10 -13.33
CA TYR A 508 -0.56 -38.78 -14.48
C TYR A 508 0.83 -39.29 -14.17
N MET A 509 1.63 -38.50 -13.46
CA MET A 509 2.94 -38.91 -12.96
C MET A 509 2.82 -40.15 -12.06
N ALA A 510 1.85 -40.17 -11.14
CA ALA A 510 1.59 -41.32 -10.27
C ALA A 510 1.27 -42.59 -11.07
N ALA A 511 0.39 -42.49 -12.06
CA ALA A 511 -0.03 -43.61 -12.89
C ALA A 511 1.11 -44.16 -13.76
N VAL A 512 1.96 -43.26 -14.29
CA VAL A 512 3.13 -43.63 -15.09
C VAL A 512 4.24 -44.23 -14.22
N LEU A 513 4.48 -43.71 -13.02
CA LEU A 513 5.51 -44.21 -12.11
C LEU A 513 5.15 -45.56 -11.46
N ALA A 514 3.85 -45.79 -11.19
CA ALA A 514 3.35 -47.09 -10.72
C ALA A 514 3.56 -48.20 -11.76
N ALA A 515 3.80 -47.85 -13.03
CA ALA A 515 4.02 -48.80 -14.10
C ALA A 515 5.42 -49.42 -14.14
N GLY A 516 6.43 -48.84 -13.49
CA GLY A 516 7.82 -49.34 -13.46
C GLY A 516 8.50 -49.52 -14.84
N PRO A 517 9.83 -49.73 -14.88
CA PRO A 517 10.57 -49.97 -16.13
C PRO A 517 10.50 -51.42 -16.66
N GLN A 518 9.85 -52.34 -15.93
CA GLN A 518 9.89 -53.79 -16.18
C GLN A 518 8.52 -54.42 -16.46
N VAL A 519 7.55 -53.66 -16.95
CA VAL A 519 6.19 -54.18 -17.12
C VAL A 519 5.87 -54.35 -18.59
N GLY A 520 5.66 -55.61 -18.99
CA GLY A 520 5.41 -56.04 -20.37
C GLY A 520 4.19 -55.41 -21.04
N SER A 521 4.08 -55.66 -22.34
CA SER A 521 3.13 -55.06 -23.30
C SER A 521 1.65 -55.06 -22.88
N SER A 522 1.24 -55.93 -21.96
CA SER A 522 -0.13 -56.05 -21.45
C SER A 522 -0.56 -54.91 -20.50
N ASN A 523 0.32 -54.40 -19.63
CA ASN A 523 -0.03 -53.26 -18.76
C ASN A 523 0.21 -51.91 -19.44
N ALA A 524 1.08 -51.83 -20.45
CA ALA A 524 1.18 -50.65 -21.32
C ALA A 524 -0.15 -50.40 -22.05
N GLN A 525 -0.85 -51.47 -22.45
CA GLN A 525 -2.20 -51.39 -23.00
C GLN A 525 -3.23 -50.96 -21.93
N SER A 526 -3.14 -51.48 -20.69
CA SER A 526 -3.98 -51.05 -19.55
C SER A 526 -3.80 -49.58 -19.20
N ILE A 527 -2.57 -49.06 -19.19
CA ILE A 527 -2.23 -47.65 -18.96
C ILE A 527 -2.67 -46.79 -20.14
N SER A 528 -2.46 -47.26 -21.37
CA SER A 528 -3.02 -46.59 -22.55
C SER A 528 -4.55 -46.57 -22.51
N GLN A 529 -5.20 -47.59 -21.94
CA GLN A 529 -6.65 -47.65 -21.76
C GLN A 529 -7.12 -46.80 -20.57
N THR A 530 -6.36 -46.68 -19.48
CA THR A 530 -6.66 -45.73 -18.39
C THR A 530 -6.50 -44.31 -18.92
N LEU A 531 -5.46 -44.01 -19.70
CA LEU A 531 -5.23 -42.68 -20.26
C LEU A 531 -6.14 -42.36 -21.47
N LYS A 532 -6.55 -43.37 -22.27
CA LYS A 532 -7.56 -43.23 -23.35
C LYS A 532 -8.99 -43.16 -22.81
N SER A 533 -9.32 -43.89 -21.73
CA SER A 533 -10.64 -43.83 -21.08
C SER A 533 -10.85 -42.51 -20.34
N PHE A 534 -9.76 -41.81 -19.98
CA PHE A 534 -9.75 -40.39 -19.65
C PHE A 534 -9.82 -39.54 -20.94
N SER A 535 -10.94 -39.71 -21.66
CA SER A 535 -11.25 -39.07 -22.94
C SER A 535 -11.16 -37.53 -22.90
N ARG A 536 -10.62 -36.95 -23.99
CA ARG A 536 -10.57 -35.52 -24.39
C ARG A 536 -11.81 -34.66 -24.07
N ARG A 537 -12.96 -35.26 -23.74
CA ARG A 537 -14.25 -34.60 -23.50
C ARG A 537 -14.55 -34.25 -22.04
N LYS A 538 -13.84 -34.79 -21.04
CA LYS A 538 -14.21 -34.57 -19.63
C LYS A 538 -13.58 -33.33 -18.97
N ASN A 539 -12.47 -32.80 -19.48
CA ASN A 539 -11.58 -32.04 -18.60
C ASN A 539 -10.86 -30.81 -19.21
N ALA A 540 -11.53 -30.02 -20.07
CA ALA A 540 -11.12 -28.61 -20.24
C ALA A 540 -11.09 -27.85 -18.89
N ALA A 541 -11.81 -28.37 -17.88
CA ALA A 541 -11.85 -27.88 -16.51
C ALA A 541 -10.64 -28.23 -15.62
N THR A 542 -9.75 -29.14 -16.04
CA THR A 542 -8.49 -29.42 -15.30
C THR A 542 -7.26 -28.77 -15.93
N ALA A 543 -7.34 -28.36 -17.20
CA ALA A 543 -6.21 -27.79 -17.92
C ALA A 543 -6.03 -26.28 -17.68
N VAL A 544 -7.09 -25.55 -17.29
CA VAL A 544 -7.01 -24.13 -16.93
C VAL A 544 -7.33 -23.96 -15.44
N PRO A 545 -6.35 -23.65 -14.59
CA PRO A 545 -6.61 -23.29 -13.19
C PRO A 545 -7.66 -22.17 -13.10
N GLY A 546 -8.73 -22.36 -12.32
CA GLY A 546 -9.73 -21.31 -12.02
C GLY A 546 -11.01 -21.28 -12.88
N VAL A 547 -11.16 -22.11 -13.92
CA VAL A 547 -12.39 -22.14 -14.75
C VAL A 547 -13.44 -23.09 -14.16
N SER A 548 -14.59 -22.56 -13.73
CA SER A 548 -15.68 -23.36 -13.15
C SER A 548 -16.32 -24.36 -14.16
N PRO A 549 -16.52 -25.63 -13.78
CA PRO A 549 -17.14 -26.67 -14.63
C PRO A 549 -18.56 -26.34 -15.15
N ARG A 550 -19.25 -25.38 -14.53
CA ARG A 550 -20.62 -24.97 -14.93
C ARG A 550 -20.62 -24.06 -16.16
N TYR A 551 -19.56 -23.30 -16.41
CA TYR A 551 -19.47 -22.37 -17.55
C TYR A 551 -19.08 -23.08 -18.86
N ALA A 552 -18.18 -24.06 -18.80
CA ALA A 552 -17.75 -24.83 -19.97
C ALA A 552 -18.90 -25.61 -20.66
N ARG A 553 -19.91 -26.05 -19.91
CA ARG A 553 -21.08 -26.77 -20.46
C ARG A 553 -22.04 -25.87 -21.25
N ARG A 554 -21.98 -24.55 -21.09
CA ARG A 554 -22.95 -23.61 -21.65
C ARG A 554 -22.55 -23.05 -23.03
N PHE A 555 -21.28 -23.21 -23.42
CA PHE A 555 -20.69 -22.58 -24.60
C PHE A 555 -20.22 -23.59 -25.65
N ARG A 556 -21.05 -24.58 -25.98
CA ARG A 556 -20.88 -25.29 -27.25
C ARG A 556 -21.38 -24.35 -28.36
N PRO A 557 -20.61 -24.06 -29.42
CA PRO A 557 -21.21 -23.62 -30.68
C PRO A 557 -22.25 -24.68 -31.05
N ARG A 558 -23.50 -24.29 -31.26
CA ARG A 558 -24.48 -25.22 -31.82
C ARG A 558 -23.95 -25.63 -33.19
N SER A 559 -23.29 -26.80 -33.27
CA SER A 559 -22.91 -27.39 -34.54
C SER A 559 -24.15 -27.38 -35.44
N SER A 560 -24.01 -26.78 -36.62
CA SER A 560 -24.99 -26.75 -37.70
C SER A 560 -25.67 -28.12 -37.85
N LYS A 561 -26.85 -28.27 -37.23
CA LYS A 561 -27.81 -29.25 -37.72
C LYS A 561 -28.53 -28.53 -38.85
N GLY A 562 -28.41 -29.09 -40.06
CA GLY A 562 -28.98 -28.56 -41.29
C GLY A 562 -30.47 -28.23 -41.21
N PRO A 563 -31.00 -27.53 -42.22
CA PRO A 563 -32.33 -26.93 -42.17
C PRO A 563 -33.38 -28.02 -41.97
N ARG A 564 -34.08 -27.99 -40.82
CA ARG A 564 -35.35 -28.69 -40.69
C ARG A 564 -36.37 -27.93 -41.50
N ILE A 565 -36.70 -28.48 -42.67
CA ILE A 565 -37.88 -28.13 -43.45
C ILE A 565 -39.09 -28.37 -42.54
N SER A 566 -39.73 -27.29 -42.08
CA SER A 566 -41.05 -27.35 -41.46
C SER A 566 -42.09 -27.19 -42.55
N SER A 567 -42.64 -28.30 -43.03
CA SER A 567 -43.83 -28.30 -43.86
C SER A 567 -45.08 -28.15 -43.00
N THR A 568 -46.00 -27.33 -43.53
CA THR A 568 -47.42 -27.16 -43.19
C THR A 568 -47.78 -26.21 -42.06
N ALA A 569 -48.20 -25.03 -42.50
CA ALA A 569 -49.03 -24.07 -41.81
C ALA A 569 -50.42 -24.63 -41.52
N LYS A 570 -50.97 -24.28 -40.36
CA LYS A 570 -52.32 -23.70 -40.22
C LYS A 570 -52.39 -22.90 -38.93
N GLY A 571 -53.05 -21.74 -39.04
CA GLY A 571 -52.84 -20.60 -38.18
C GLY A 571 -53.69 -20.54 -36.91
N SER A 572 -53.25 -19.65 -36.03
CA SER A 572 -54.12 -18.75 -35.26
C SER A 572 -53.24 -17.64 -34.70
N SER A 573 -53.15 -16.55 -35.46
CA SER A 573 -52.62 -15.27 -34.99
C SER A 573 -53.73 -14.56 -34.22
N GLY A 574 -53.54 -14.36 -32.93
CA GLY A 574 -54.41 -13.51 -32.13
C GLY A 574 -54.09 -13.61 -30.65
N ILE A 575 -53.69 -12.48 -30.06
CA ILE A 575 -53.58 -12.24 -28.62
C ILE A 575 -52.26 -12.71 -27.98
N ALA A 576 -51.17 -11.97 -28.22
CA ALA A 576 -50.07 -11.79 -27.23
C ALA A 576 -49.07 -10.68 -27.60
N ALA A 577 -49.27 -9.92 -28.69
CA ALA A 577 -48.42 -8.80 -29.08
C ALA A 577 -49.13 -7.42 -29.01
N ALA A 578 -50.17 -7.31 -28.19
CA ALA A 578 -50.96 -6.08 -28.01
C ALA A 578 -51.01 -5.57 -26.54
N GLN A 579 -50.01 -5.91 -25.72
CA GLN A 579 -49.90 -5.41 -24.33
C GLN A 579 -48.58 -4.72 -23.98
N ALA A 580 -47.72 -4.43 -24.96
CA ALA A 580 -46.44 -3.74 -24.72
C ALA A 580 -46.30 -2.36 -25.40
N LYS A 581 -47.34 -1.84 -26.08
CA LYS A 581 -47.29 -0.55 -26.79
C LYS A 581 -48.49 0.40 -26.56
N ARG A 582 -49.16 0.32 -25.41
CA ARG A 582 -50.05 1.40 -24.92
C ARG A 582 -49.84 1.61 -23.43
N ARG A 583 -48.80 2.38 -23.07
CA ARG A 583 -48.72 3.20 -21.84
C ARG A 583 -47.45 4.06 -21.82
N THR A 584 -47.26 4.84 -22.87
CA THR A 584 -46.41 6.03 -22.86
C THR A 584 -47.25 7.22 -23.31
N GLU A 585 -48.18 7.65 -22.46
CA GLU A 585 -48.76 9.00 -22.41
C GLU A 585 -49.65 9.01 -21.15
N LYS A 586 -49.53 10.03 -20.29
CA LYS A 586 -50.10 10.14 -18.91
C LYS A 586 -49.36 9.35 -17.82
N HIS A 587 -48.23 9.89 -17.38
CA HIS A 587 -48.00 10.29 -15.97
C HIS A 587 -46.67 11.07 -15.85
N ARG A 588 -46.59 12.22 -16.53
CA ARG A 588 -45.66 13.30 -16.20
C ARG A 588 -46.46 14.43 -15.56
N ALA A 589 -46.72 14.31 -14.26
CA ALA A 589 -46.98 15.41 -13.33
C ALA A 589 -47.27 14.87 -11.92
N ARG A 590 -46.62 15.48 -10.91
CA ARG A 590 -46.81 15.36 -9.45
C ARG A 590 -46.28 14.09 -8.75
N ARG A 591 -45.09 14.23 -8.16
CA ARG A 591 -44.94 14.36 -6.69
C ARG A 591 -43.47 14.67 -6.33
N GLN A 592 -43.16 15.96 -6.21
CA GLN A 592 -42.12 16.42 -5.28
C GLN A 592 -42.50 15.92 -3.88
N ARG A 593 -41.62 15.14 -3.23
CA ARG A 593 -41.73 14.94 -1.78
C ARG A 593 -41.37 16.26 -1.11
N LYS A 594 -42.43 16.99 -0.75
CA LYS A 594 -42.42 18.20 0.08
C LYS A 594 -41.68 17.93 1.38
N LEU A 595 -40.92 18.92 1.85
CA LEU A 595 -40.46 19.03 3.25
C LEU A 595 -41.63 18.70 4.19
N LEU A 596 -41.36 17.91 5.24
CA LEU A 596 -42.30 17.68 6.33
C LEU A 596 -42.73 19.03 6.92
N LYS A 597 -43.99 19.43 6.70
CA LYS A 597 -44.68 20.52 7.41
C LYS A 597 -45.56 19.95 8.52
N ALA A 598 -44.94 19.28 9.49
CA ALA A 598 -45.57 18.98 10.76
C ALA A 598 -44.52 19.11 11.86
N PRO A 599 -44.75 19.90 12.92
CA PRO A 599 -43.83 19.98 14.03
C PRO A 599 -43.87 18.66 14.84
N PRO A 600 -42.74 18.25 15.45
CA PRO A 600 -42.68 17.04 16.27
C PRO A 600 -43.61 17.14 17.49
N LYS A 601 -44.05 15.98 18.02
CA LYS A 601 -45.06 15.82 19.10
C LYS A 601 -44.88 16.65 20.39
N ASN A 602 -43.76 17.37 20.56
CA ASN A 602 -43.46 18.22 21.71
C ASN A 602 -43.13 19.67 21.26
N TYR A 603 -43.98 20.26 20.41
CA TYR A 603 -43.83 21.65 19.95
C TYR A 603 -44.65 22.58 20.83
N ASP A 604 -43.94 23.47 21.52
CA ASP A 604 -44.52 24.45 22.44
C ASP A 604 -44.47 25.84 21.76
N PRO A 605 -45.61 26.47 21.41
CA PRO A 605 -45.67 27.64 20.53
C PRO A 605 -45.10 28.94 21.12
N GLU A 606 -44.88 29.00 22.44
CA GLU A 606 -44.33 30.19 23.11
C GLU A 606 -42.79 30.23 23.17
N ARG A 607 -42.13 29.13 22.79
CA ARG A 607 -40.67 29.04 22.86
C ARG A 607 -40.04 29.59 21.57
N LYS A 608 -39.39 30.77 21.66
CA LYS A 608 -38.67 31.37 20.53
C LYS A 608 -37.66 30.37 19.92
N LEU A 609 -37.82 30.13 18.62
CA LEU A 609 -36.90 29.29 17.85
C LEU A 609 -35.52 29.94 17.82
N ASP A 610 -34.50 29.16 18.19
CA ASP A 610 -33.10 29.59 18.17
C ASP A 610 -32.65 30.02 16.76
N SER A 611 -32.23 31.27 16.63
CA SER A 611 -31.80 31.90 15.37
C SER A 611 -30.52 31.28 14.79
N GLU A 612 -29.72 30.59 15.61
CA GLU A 612 -28.47 29.96 15.20
C GLU A 612 -28.61 28.45 14.94
N ARG A 613 -29.84 27.94 14.86
CA ARG A 613 -30.12 26.51 14.70
C ARG A 613 -29.65 25.93 13.36
N TRP A 614 -29.55 26.75 12.32
CA TRP A 614 -29.04 26.36 11.00
C TRP A 614 -27.51 26.25 10.98
N ILE A 615 -26.83 26.73 12.03
CA ILE A 615 -25.38 26.68 12.19
C ILE A 615 -25.01 25.38 12.92
N PRO A 616 -23.93 24.67 12.52
CA PRO A 616 -23.42 23.51 13.24
C PRO A 616 -23.24 23.80 14.74
N LEU A 617 -23.63 22.85 15.61
CA LEU A 617 -23.72 23.07 17.06
C LEU A 617 -22.45 23.68 17.69
N ARG A 618 -21.27 23.40 17.13
CA ARG A 618 -19.96 23.90 17.60
C ARG A 618 -19.67 25.37 17.28
N GLN A 619 -20.45 25.95 16.36
CA GLN A 619 -20.31 27.31 15.85
C GLN A 619 -21.43 28.24 16.35
N ARG A 620 -22.27 27.77 17.28
CA ARG A 620 -23.31 28.57 17.92
C ARG A 620 -22.73 29.39 19.07
N SER A 621 -23.15 30.63 19.20
CA SER A 621 -22.71 31.60 20.21
C SER A 621 -22.84 31.10 21.64
N TYR A 622 -23.82 30.24 21.92
CA TYR A 622 -24.06 29.66 23.24
C TYR A 622 -23.42 28.27 23.45
N TYR A 623 -22.67 27.73 22.48
CA TYR A 623 -21.97 26.46 22.63
C TYR A 623 -20.78 26.59 23.58
N LYS A 624 -20.94 26.11 24.81
CA LYS A 624 -19.83 25.93 25.76
C LYS A 624 -19.44 24.45 25.81
N PRO A 625 -18.20 24.07 25.45
CA PRO A 625 -17.74 22.70 25.61
C PRO A 625 -17.74 22.30 27.09
N ARG A 626 -18.37 21.18 27.41
CA ARG A 626 -18.43 20.64 28.77
C ARG A 626 -17.05 20.11 29.17
N GLY A 627 -16.43 20.79 30.13
CA GLY A 627 -15.40 20.32 31.06
C GLY A 627 -14.29 19.41 30.52
N ARG A 628 -13.17 20.00 30.07
CA ARG A 628 -11.85 19.39 30.19
C ARG A 628 -10.95 20.35 30.95
N GLY A 629 -10.38 19.86 32.05
CA GLY A 629 -9.61 20.65 33.01
C GLY A 629 -8.46 21.43 32.40
N SER A 630 -8.18 22.58 33.00
CA SER A 630 -7.25 23.64 32.61
C SER A 630 -5.76 23.27 32.62
N LYS A 631 -5.41 21.98 32.53
CA LYS A 631 -4.00 21.52 32.38
C LYS A 631 -3.64 21.03 30.97
N GLN A 632 -4.57 21.03 30.02
CA GLN A 632 -4.33 20.56 28.65
C GLN A 632 -4.28 21.67 27.58
N GLN A 633 -4.31 22.94 27.99
CA GLN A 633 -4.35 24.09 27.08
C GLN A 633 -2.96 24.67 26.74
N LYS A 634 -1.89 24.23 27.41
CA LYS A 634 -0.49 24.60 27.07
C LYS A 634 0.18 23.66 26.06
N LEU A 635 -0.51 22.61 25.59
CA LEU A 635 -0.01 21.65 24.59
C LEU A 635 -0.70 21.79 23.22
N ARG A 636 -1.38 22.91 22.96
CA ARG A 636 -2.25 23.06 21.78
C ARG A 636 -2.22 24.45 21.13
N GLY A 637 -1.04 25.05 21.09
CA GLY A 637 -0.77 26.29 20.35
C GLY A 637 0.57 26.18 19.63
N GLY A 638 0.57 25.54 18.46
CA GLY A 638 1.73 25.43 17.58
C GLY A 638 1.24 25.01 16.20
N ALA A 639 1.67 25.74 15.17
CA ALA A 639 1.24 25.55 13.80
C ALA A 639 1.51 24.13 13.30
N GLN A 640 0.59 23.62 12.50
CA GLN A 640 0.70 22.43 11.69
C GLN A 640 1.94 22.55 10.78
N GLY A 641 3.00 21.77 11.00
CA GLY A 641 4.26 21.98 10.25
C GLY A 641 5.44 21.03 10.46
N GLY A 642 5.32 19.95 11.23
CA GLY A 642 6.33 18.88 11.22
C GLY A 642 5.96 17.81 10.20
N VAL A 643 6.74 17.65 9.12
CA VAL A 643 6.54 16.61 8.10
C VAL A 643 6.91 15.24 8.68
N THR A 644 6.02 14.65 9.48
CA THR A 644 6.08 13.25 9.88
C THR A 644 5.14 12.46 8.97
N GLU A 645 5.67 11.98 7.86
CA GLU A 645 4.97 11.03 6.98
C GLU A 645 5.53 9.64 7.25
N ALA A 646 4.68 8.62 7.23
CA ALA A 646 5.09 7.22 7.37
C ALA A 646 6.21 6.84 6.38
N GLY A 647 7.18 6.04 6.82
CA GLY A 647 8.19 5.44 5.95
C GLY A 647 7.58 4.41 4.99
N ALA A 648 8.41 3.60 4.33
CA ALA A 648 7.93 2.55 3.42
C ALA A 648 6.99 1.53 4.11
N GLY A 649 7.12 1.32 5.41
CA GLY A 649 6.24 0.42 6.17
C GLY A 649 4.97 1.07 6.75
N LEU A 650 4.19 0.28 7.49
CA LEU A 650 2.95 0.73 8.14
C LEU A 650 3.20 1.66 9.33
N GLY A 651 3.04 2.96 9.16
CA GLY A 651 3.05 3.94 10.26
C GLY A 651 4.34 4.77 10.36
N GLY A 652 4.34 5.72 11.28
CA GLY A 652 5.45 6.67 11.50
C GLY A 652 6.48 6.16 12.50
N THR A 653 7.04 4.97 12.26
CA THR A 653 8.07 4.33 13.12
C THR A 653 9.37 5.13 13.27
N GLY A 654 9.54 6.26 12.57
CA GLY A 654 10.84 6.91 12.48
C GLY A 654 11.93 6.08 11.78
N SER A 655 11.60 4.89 11.24
CA SER A 655 12.54 3.95 10.59
C SER A 655 13.17 4.47 9.31
N ALA A 656 12.93 5.73 8.97
CA ALA A 656 13.71 6.48 8.01
C ALA A 656 13.91 7.87 8.62
N ARG A 657 15.17 8.22 8.93
CA ARG A 657 15.61 9.53 9.45
C ARG A 657 15.65 10.56 8.32
N ILE A 658 14.54 10.65 7.58
CA ILE A 658 14.38 11.45 6.36
C ILE A 658 13.83 12.84 6.68
N ALA A 659 13.11 12.99 7.80
CA ALA A 659 12.81 14.30 8.36
C ALA A 659 13.94 14.64 9.33
N GLY A 660 14.68 15.73 9.10
CA GLY A 660 15.82 16.18 9.91
C GLY A 660 15.52 16.57 11.36
N GLY A 661 14.71 15.78 12.08
CA GLY A 661 14.38 15.94 13.48
C GLY A 661 15.15 14.94 14.34
N LYS A 662 15.98 15.50 15.24
CA LYS A 662 16.78 14.86 16.30
C LYS A 662 17.94 13.99 15.83
N SER A 663 19.01 14.65 15.36
CA SER A 663 20.36 14.30 15.82
C SER A 663 20.78 15.34 16.86
N SER A 664 21.04 14.89 18.08
CA SER A 664 21.90 15.60 19.03
C SER A 664 23.33 15.48 18.51
N GLY A 665 23.63 16.26 17.47
CA GLY A 665 24.94 16.36 16.84
C GLY A 665 25.28 17.84 16.65
N VAL A 666 26.29 18.28 17.38
CA VAL A 666 26.76 19.65 17.52
C VAL A 666 26.99 20.30 16.15
N LEU A 667 26.16 21.29 15.80
CA LEU A 667 26.52 22.29 14.80
C LEU A 667 27.45 23.31 15.48
N SER A 668 28.75 23.01 15.52
CA SER A 668 29.76 24.01 15.84
C SER A 668 29.96 24.93 14.63
N PRO A 669 29.88 26.26 14.78
CA PRO A 669 30.44 27.16 13.80
C PRO A 669 31.96 27.19 13.95
N SER A 670 32.67 27.03 12.84
CA SER A 670 34.09 27.35 12.71
C SER A 670 34.30 28.82 13.09
N ALA A 671 35.00 29.06 14.20
CA ALA A 671 35.55 30.37 14.54
C ALA A 671 37.06 30.29 14.46
N ALA A 672 37.64 31.16 13.64
CA ALA A 672 39.06 31.30 13.40
C ALA A 672 39.86 31.52 14.70
N GLN A 673 41.07 30.98 14.71
CA GLN A 673 42.08 31.17 15.73
C GLN A 673 42.35 32.66 16.00
N VAL A 674 42.30 33.06 17.27
CA VAL A 674 43.14 34.14 17.80
C VAL A 674 43.62 33.71 19.18
N ALA A 675 44.94 33.63 19.33
CA ALA A 675 45.64 33.33 20.56
C ALA A 675 45.70 34.57 21.48
N SER A 676 45.53 34.38 22.79
CA SER A 676 46.34 35.03 23.85
C SER A 676 45.91 34.62 25.27
N THR A 677 46.81 33.88 25.94
CA THR A 677 47.32 34.06 27.33
C THR A 677 46.37 34.19 28.54
N SER A 678 46.41 33.13 29.37
CA SER A 678 46.60 33.09 30.84
C SER A 678 45.97 34.13 31.78
N ALA A 679 45.17 33.65 32.74
CA ALA A 679 45.38 33.87 34.19
C ALA A 679 44.41 33.01 35.03
N GLU A 680 44.95 32.40 36.09
CA GLU A 680 44.29 31.62 37.15
C GLU A 680 43.43 32.49 38.08
N ALA A 681 42.38 31.92 38.69
CA ALA A 681 42.06 32.02 40.14
C ALA A 681 40.69 31.40 40.49
N ASP A 682 40.75 30.30 41.25
CA ASP A 682 39.99 29.89 42.44
C ASP A 682 38.45 30.04 42.62
N MET A 683 37.88 28.86 42.87
CA MET A 683 36.94 28.44 43.95
C MET A 683 36.04 29.46 44.66
N ALA A 684 34.72 29.15 44.68
CA ALA A 684 33.94 29.04 45.92
C ALA A 684 32.59 28.32 45.69
N GLU A 685 32.40 27.22 46.43
CA GLU A 685 31.13 26.54 46.65
C GLU A 685 30.10 27.42 47.39
N LYS A 686 28.81 27.23 47.12
CA LYS A 686 27.78 27.32 48.16
C LYS A 686 26.54 26.51 47.82
N SER A 687 26.39 25.43 48.58
CA SER A 687 25.19 24.64 48.84
C SER A 687 24.08 25.47 49.51
N THR A 688 22.82 25.22 49.17
CA THR A 688 21.71 25.21 50.14
C THR A 688 20.65 24.19 49.76
N ALA A 689 20.25 23.41 50.77
CA ALA A 689 19.20 22.41 50.75
C ALA A 689 17.86 22.96 51.29
N ASP A 690 16.85 22.10 51.19
CA ASP A 690 15.59 22.04 51.96
C ASP A 690 14.40 22.94 51.61
N SER A 691 13.31 22.33 51.15
CA SER A 691 12.31 21.77 52.10
C SER A 691 11.03 21.32 51.39
N ALA A 692 10.64 20.07 51.64
CA ALA A 692 9.32 19.52 51.34
C ALA A 692 8.28 20.00 52.36
N LYS A 693 7.05 20.29 51.91
CA LYS A 693 5.88 20.36 52.80
C LYS A 693 4.63 19.79 52.14
N SER A 694 4.26 18.62 52.65
CA SER A 694 2.96 17.96 52.51
C SER A 694 1.82 18.78 53.13
N LYS A 695 0.65 18.79 52.51
CA LYS A 695 -0.63 19.00 53.22
C LYS A 695 -1.68 18.04 52.70
N GLY A 696 -1.96 17.02 53.50
CA GLY A 696 -3.24 16.30 53.47
C GLY A 696 -4.31 17.07 54.25
N LYS A 697 -5.56 16.92 53.82
CA LYS A 697 -6.76 17.11 54.66
C LYS A 697 -7.83 16.14 54.17
N GLY A 698 -8.30 15.29 55.07
CA GLY A 698 -9.38 14.33 54.85
C GLY A 698 -10.71 14.75 55.49
N LYS A 699 -11.73 13.97 55.13
CA LYS A 699 -13.05 13.71 55.78
C LYS A 699 -14.01 14.92 55.89
N ASN A 700 -15.33 14.79 55.75
CA ASN A 700 -16.21 13.69 56.15
C ASN A 700 -17.64 13.82 55.55
N GLN A 701 -18.33 12.67 55.38
CA GLN A 701 -19.79 12.37 55.49
C GLN A 701 -20.82 13.17 54.64
N GLY A 702 -21.92 12.62 54.13
CA GLY A 702 -22.65 11.37 54.35
C GLY A 702 -24.16 11.62 54.12
N LYS A 703 -24.92 10.55 53.81
CA LYS A 703 -26.39 10.42 53.48
C LYS A 703 -26.62 10.14 51.99
N GLY A 704 -27.04 8.96 51.53
CA GLY A 704 -27.73 7.85 52.18
C GLY A 704 -29.24 7.96 51.96
N LYS A 705 -29.77 7.22 50.98
CA LYS A 705 -31.12 6.58 50.98
C LYS A 705 -31.24 5.66 49.77
N GLY A 706 -31.44 4.37 50.06
CA GLY A 706 -31.73 3.33 49.07
C GLY A 706 -33.22 3.00 48.97
N LYS A 707 -33.46 1.76 48.53
CA LYS A 707 -34.72 1.07 48.14
C LYS A 707 -35.07 1.29 46.66
N GLY A 708 -35.43 0.28 45.88
CA GLY A 708 -35.71 -1.12 46.17
C GLY A 708 -36.32 -1.79 44.94
N LYS A 709 -36.18 -3.12 44.91
CA LYS A 709 -36.57 -4.12 43.91
C LYS A 709 -37.99 -3.99 43.32
N GLY A 710 -38.16 -4.49 42.09
CA GLY A 710 -39.47 -4.91 41.53
C GLY A 710 -39.32 -5.76 40.26
N LYS A 711 -39.67 -7.04 40.35
CA LYS A 711 -39.75 -8.07 39.29
C LYS A 711 -41.04 -7.95 38.46
N ARG A 712 -41.09 -8.75 37.37
CA ARG A 712 -42.22 -9.17 36.49
C ARG A 712 -42.44 -8.20 35.31
N GLY A 713 -42.56 -8.61 34.05
CA GLY A 713 -42.90 -9.90 33.45
C GLY A 713 -44.12 -9.68 32.54
N GLY A 714 -44.07 -10.14 31.28
CA GLY A 714 -45.25 -10.31 30.43
C GLY A 714 -45.21 -9.62 29.06
N TRP A 715 -45.27 -10.49 28.04
CA TRP A 715 -45.56 -10.30 26.61
C TRP A 715 -44.42 -9.85 25.69
#